data_AF-A0A6N8GAN8-F1
#
_entry.id   AF-A0A6N8GAN8-F1
#
_cell.length_a   1.000
_cell.length_b   1.000
_cell.length_c   1.000
_cell.angle_alpha   90.00
_cell.angle_beta   90.00
_cell.angle_gamma   90.00
#
_symmetry.space_group_name_H-M   'P 1'
#
loop_
_entity.id
_entity.type
_entity.pdbx_description
1 polymer ?
#
loop_
_entity_poly.entity_id
_entity_poly.type
_entity_poly.pdbx_seq_one_letter_code
_entity_poly.pdbx_strand_id
1 'polypeptide(L)'
;MPREERSRTTGPPQRASALNRLRARYYGYPLRSRLVAGLAVVAALAVAALLLGVPVVATVGAAAAALLVFAALMRSSDAVATALISIAWVVLAYSLFLIPIRVADASVLLLLPLLPLLVSLAAARITAFPVWHTTLVALLVALILGLGTALAGMLAGSAPAALGVLCAYGGAGLALLWRVLAAYRLRRTMSDLGAPPPARGSTPRGAAPAPGAQARQRAAEGGRTRADQDGGEETAPVPVDEALAELENMIGLDPVKQQVRAIAASIEAARLRADAGYAVDRPLRHLVFSGPPGTGKTSVARTLATIFHSFGLLPTPRVVEAQRADLVGEYLGATAIKTNELVDRALGGVLFVDEAYALVNDGDGQPDRFGNEAVQTLLKRAEDDRDRVVIILAGYEAEMDRFLASNPGLASRFATRITFPSYTADELRRIAAFLFEQRGDLLDAEAEPALRRRFEQAVQRGAIDDLGNGRFVRSLVEKAAEARDVRVVTSGGQAHPPDPQELVTVRAPDIAAAFDDLTAHLPGFGEAPDIDEALAELDAMIGLDPVKRQVRSLVAQLQMAKLREEQGLRNHPPMRHFVFSGPPGTGKTSVARILGRVFAALGLLSRADVVEAQRSDLVGEHLGATAIKTGKLVDRALGGVLFVDEAYALHNPGYGGGDAFGSEAVQTLLKRAEDDRDRLVVVLAGYPAEMDRFLASNAGLASRFNIRIAFPSYTPEELTAIAETVAEGTGDAFDDSAREDLRRIFGYVCDSGWIDELGNGRFARSLFEKACSHRDVRVAEELGDSATAADLTLVTSADVRQAYEEVTQR
;
A
#
# COMPACT_ATOMS: atom_id res chain seq x y z
N MET A 1 -25.69 5.74 12.62
CA MET A 1 -24.49 4.98 12.23
C MET A 1 -24.77 4.22 10.94
N PRO A 2 -24.39 4.75 9.76
CA PRO A 2 -24.21 3.94 8.56
C PRO A 2 -22.97 3.05 8.74
N ARG A 3 -23.07 1.80 8.28
CA ARG A 3 -22.09 0.75 8.48
C ARG A 3 -20.90 0.91 7.52
N GLU A 4 -19.71 0.92 8.13
CA GLU A 4 -18.38 0.62 7.57
C GLU A 4 -17.72 1.67 6.67
N GLU A 5 -17.45 2.85 7.25
CA GLU A 5 -16.06 3.33 7.27
C GLU A 5 -15.27 2.40 8.20
N ARG A 6 -14.64 1.36 7.63
CA ARG A 6 -13.43 0.81 8.24
C ARG A 6 -12.26 1.57 7.64
N SER A 7 -11.66 2.40 8.48
CA SER A 7 -10.22 2.65 8.53
C SER A 7 -9.41 1.78 7.57
N ARG A 8 -9.03 2.34 6.42
CA ARG A 8 -7.85 1.86 5.69
C ARG A 8 -6.64 2.41 6.42
N THR A 9 -6.28 1.77 7.51
CA THR A 9 -4.91 1.80 8.02
C THR A 9 -4.02 1.18 6.95
N THR A 10 -3.01 1.92 6.54
CA THR A 10 -1.87 1.48 5.74
C THR A 10 -1.09 0.42 6.52
N GLY A 11 -1.56 -0.83 6.45
CA GLY A 11 -0.86 -2.01 6.95
C GLY A 11 -0.16 -2.78 5.81
N PRO A 12 0.87 -3.59 6.11
CA PRO A 12 1.61 -4.37 5.11
C PRO A 12 0.69 -5.37 4.39
N PRO A 13 1.04 -5.81 3.16
CA PRO A 13 0.18 -6.63 2.32
C PRO A 13 -0.19 -7.94 3.04
N GLN A 14 -1.44 -8.03 3.49
CA GLN A 14 -1.97 -9.25 4.09
C GLN A 14 -1.90 -10.37 3.06
N ARG A 15 -1.15 -11.43 3.38
CA ARG A 15 -1.13 -12.71 2.66
C ARG A 15 -2.57 -13.07 2.26
N ALA A 16 -2.85 -13.12 0.96
CA ALA A 16 -4.18 -13.47 0.45
C ALA A 16 -4.67 -14.76 1.13
N SER A 17 -5.78 -14.68 1.87
CA SER A 17 -6.32 -15.81 2.62
C SER A 17 -6.55 -17.00 1.67
N ALA A 18 -6.40 -18.23 2.16
CA ALA A 18 -6.64 -19.45 1.36
C ALA A 18 -8.03 -19.42 0.66
N LEU A 19 -8.99 -18.75 1.31
CA LEU A 19 -10.35 -18.55 0.82
C LEU A 19 -10.42 -17.57 -0.36
N ASN A 20 -9.59 -16.53 -0.41
CA ASN A 20 -9.49 -15.62 -1.56
C ASN A 20 -8.86 -16.31 -2.78
N ARG A 21 -7.85 -17.18 -2.57
CA ARG A 21 -7.29 -18.03 -3.64
C ARG A 21 -8.33 -19.02 -4.19
N LEU A 22 -9.15 -19.59 -3.31
CA LEU A 22 -10.26 -20.47 -3.70
C LEU A 22 -11.31 -19.69 -4.51
N ARG A 23 -11.66 -18.46 -4.09
CA ARG A 23 -12.62 -17.58 -4.80
C ARG A 23 -12.16 -17.26 -6.22
N ALA A 24 -10.90 -16.90 -6.39
CA ALA A 24 -10.31 -16.62 -7.69
C ALA A 24 -10.41 -17.84 -8.63
N ARG A 25 -10.06 -19.04 -8.13
CA ARG A 25 -10.19 -20.29 -8.91
C ARG A 25 -11.64 -20.62 -9.25
N TYR A 26 -12.57 -20.46 -8.32
CA TYR A 26 -14.00 -20.73 -8.55
C TYR A 26 -14.62 -19.82 -9.61
N TYR A 27 -14.31 -18.51 -9.60
CA TYR A 27 -14.83 -17.58 -10.62
C TYR A 27 -14.06 -17.61 -11.93
N GLY A 28 -12.88 -18.24 -11.98
CA GLY A 28 -12.14 -18.51 -13.22
C GLY A 28 -12.87 -19.44 -14.19
N TYR A 29 -13.82 -20.25 -13.70
CA TYR A 29 -14.64 -21.11 -14.55
C TYR A 29 -15.94 -20.43 -15.00
N PRO A 30 -16.34 -20.58 -16.28
CA PRO A 30 -17.61 -20.06 -16.76
C PRO A 30 -18.79 -20.68 -16.00
N LEU A 31 -19.87 -19.92 -15.84
CA LEU A 31 -21.04 -20.32 -15.03
C LEU A 31 -21.61 -21.68 -15.43
N ARG A 32 -21.62 -21.99 -16.73
CA ARG A 32 -22.09 -23.27 -17.28
C ARG A 32 -21.30 -24.45 -16.74
N SER A 33 -19.96 -24.35 -16.70
CA SER A 33 -19.09 -25.42 -16.20
C SER A 33 -19.28 -25.68 -14.71
N ARG A 34 -19.51 -24.63 -13.92
CA ARG A 34 -19.81 -24.75 -12.49
C ARG A 34 -21.14 -25.44 -12.23
N LEU A 35 -22.18 -25.10 -13.00
CA LEU A 35 -23.49 -25.74 -12.89
C LEU A 35 -23.42 -27.22 -13.30
N VAL A 36 -22.69 -27.55 -14.37
CA VAL A 36 -22.48 -28.93 -14.81
C VAL A 36 -21.70 -29.73 -13.76
N ALA A 37 -20.64 -29.16 -13.18
CA ALA A 37 -19.89 -29.81 -12.10
C ALA A 37 -20.73 -30.03 -10.85
N GLY A 38 -21.53 -29.03 -10.44
CA GLY A 38 -22.46 -29.17 -9.32
C GLY A 38 -23.52 -30.26 -9.56
N LEU A 39 -24.09 -30.30 -10.78
CA LEU A 39 -25.05 -31.34 -11.15
C LEU A 39 -24.41 -32.74 -11.14
N ALA A 40 -23.16 -32.86 -11.61
CA ALA A 40 -22.41 -34.11 -11.60
C ALA A 40 -22.14 -34.60 -10.17
N VAL A 41 -21.80 -33.69 -9.25
CA VAL A 41 -21.62 -34.02 -7.81
C VAL A 41 -22.93 -34.50 -7.19
N VAL A 42 -24.05 -33.83 -7.45
CA VAL A 42 -25.37 -34.25 -6.96
C VAL A 42 -25.78 -35.60 -7.54
N ALA A 43 -25.57 -35.82 -8.84
CA ALA A 43 -25.86 -37.09 -9.50
C ALA A 43 -24.99 -38.24 -8.95
N ALA A 44 -23.69 -38.00 -8.73
CA ALA A 44 -22.79 -38.99 -8.14
C ALA A 44 -23.19 -39.35 -6.70
N LEU A 45 -23.56 -38.36 -5.89
CA LEU A 45 -24.05 -38.59 -4.53
C LEU A 45 -25.41 -39.29 -4.51
N ALA A 46 -26.29 -39.03 -5.48
CA ALA A 46 -27.56 -39.74 -5.63
C ALA A 46 -27.35 -41.23 -5.96
N VAL A 47 -26.43 -41.54 -6.87
CA VAL A 47 -26.06 -42.92 -7.23
C VAL A 47 -25.39 -43.61 -6.05
N ALA A 48 -24.48 -42.93 -5.34
CA ALA A 48 -23.84 -43.48 -4.14
C ALA A 48 -24.86 -43.77 -3.04
N ALA A 49 -25.83 -42.88 -2.80
CA ALA A 49 -26.91 -43.11 -1.84
C ALA A 49 -27.76 -44.33 -2.21
N LEU A 50 -28.07 -44.49 -3.50
CA LEU A 50 -28.81 -45.65 -4.02
C LEU A 50 -28.04 -46.96 -3.78
N LEU A 51 -26.73 -46.96 -4.02
CA LEU A 51 -25.86 -48.13 -3.82
C LEU A 51 -25.66 -48.49 -2.35
N LEU A 52 -25.64 -47.48 -1.46
CA LEU A 52 -25.41 -47.64 -0.03
C LEU A 52 -26.72 -47.82 0.78
N GLY A 53 -27.87 -47.83 0.11
CA GLY A 53 -29.18 -47.96 0.77
C GLY A 53 -29.58 -46.75 1.63
N VAL A 54 -28.95 -45.60 1.42
CA VAL A 54 -29.25 -44.35 2.14
C VAL A 54 -30.40 -43.62 1.44
N PRO A 55 -31.30 -42.91 2.15
CA PRO A 55 -32.39 -42.17 1.51
C PRO A 55 -31.87 -41.18 0.46
N VAL A 56 -32.11 -41.49 -0.82
CA VAL A 56 -31.60 -40.72 -1.96
C VAL A 56 -32.08 -39.28 -1.90
N VAL A 57 -33.35 -39.07 -1.56
CA VAL A 57 -33.95 -37.73 -1.48
C VAL A 57 -33.27 -36.86 -0.41
N ALA A 58 -33.01 -37.41 0.77
CA ALA A 58 -32.33 -36.68 1.84
C ALA A 58 -30.88 -36.34 1.48
N THR A 59 -30.19 -37.28 0.83
CA THR A 59 -28.80 -37.12 0.40
C THR A 59 -28.66 -36.06 -0.70
N VAL A 60 -29.56 -36.10 -1.70
CA VAL A 60 -29.62 -35.09 -2.77
C VAL A 60 -29.96 -33.71 -2.20
N GLY A 61 -30.90 -33.63 -1.25
CA GLY A 61 -31.24 -32.38 -0.57
C GLY A 61 -30.07 -31.79 0.21
N ALA A 62 -29.35 -32.60 0.98
CA ALA A 62 -28.17 -32.18 1.73
C ALA A 62 -27.02 -31.73 0.80
N ALA A 63 -26.80 -32.46 -0.30
CA ALA A 63 -25.80 -32.11 -1.29
C ALA A 63 -26.11 -30.77 -1.99
N ALA A 64 -27.37 -30.56 -2.37
CA ALA A 64 -27.82 -29.30 -2.96
C ALA A 64 -27.67 -28.13 -1.97
N ALA A 65 -28.02 -28.33 -0.70
CA ALA A 65 -27.84 -27.34 0.36
C ALA A 65 -26.35 -27.00 0.59
N ALA A 66 -25.47 -28.00 0.64
CA ALA A 66 -24.03 -27.80 0.78
C ALA A 66 -23.43 -27.03 -0.41
N LEU A 67 -23.87 -27.34 -1.65
CA LEU A 67 -23.45 -26.62 -2.85
C LEU A 67 -23.96 -25.17 -2.87
N LEU A 68 -25.15 -24.91 -2.34
CA LEU A 68 -25.68 -23.55 -2.19
C LEU A 68 -24.87 -22.73 -1.17
N VAL A 69 -24.54 -23.32 -0.02
CA VAL A 69 -23.66 -22.68 0.99
C VAL A 69 -22.27 -22.44 0.43
N PHE A 70 -21.71 -23.41 -0.30
CA PHE A 70 -20.43 -23.28 -0.97
C PHE A 70 -20.47 -22.14 -1.99
N ALA A 71 -21.45 -22.11 -2.89
CA ALA A 71 -21.61 -21.04 -3.87
C ALA A 71 -21.80 -19.66 -3.21
N ALA A 72 -22.47 -19.60 -2.06
CA ALA A 72 -22.64 -18.39 -1.27
C ALA A 72 -21.33 -17.94 -0.58
N LEU A 73 -20.54 -18.86 -0.04
CA LEU A 73 -19.20 -18.63 0.54
C LEU A 73 -18.23 -18.01 -0.46
N MET A 74 -18.37 -18.41 -1.72
CA MET A 74 -17.59 -17.85 -2.80
C MET A 74 -18.01 -16.41 -3.13
N ARG A 75 -19.28 -16.02 -2.89
CA ARG A 75 -19.82 -14.71 -3.25
C ARG A 75 -19.58 -13.62 -2.20
N SER A 76 -19.91 -13.86 -0.94
CA SER A 76 -19.65 -12.95 0.20
C SER A 76 -19.99 -13.62 1.53
N SER A 77 -19.47 -13.08 2.65
CA SER A 77 -19.86 -13.51 4.01
C SER A 77 -21.37 -13.30 4.26
N ASP A 78 -21.94 -12.20 3.76
CA ASP A 78 -23.37 -11.94 3.84
C ASP A 78 -24.21 -12.97 3.08
N ALA A 79 -23.74 -13.43 1.92
CA ALA A 79 -24.43 -14.46 1.16
C ALA A 79 -24.45 -15.80 1.90
N VAL A 80 -23.38 -16.15 2.62
CA VAL A 80 -23.34 -17.34 3.48
C VAL A 80 -24.38 -17.26 4.58
N ALA A 81 -24.47 -16.12 5.27
CA ALA A 81 -25.46 -15.91 6.30
C ALA A 81 -26.88 -16.06 5.75
N THR A 82 -27.20 -15.48 4.58
CA THR A 82 -28.50 -15.66 3.92
C THR A 82 -28.78 -17.11 3.56
N ALA A 83 -27.78 -17.86 3.06
CA ALA A 83 -27.94 -19.26 2.69
C ALA A 83 -28.18 -20.15 3.91
N LEU A 84 -27.40 -19.97 4.98
CA LEU A 84 -27.56 -20.73 6.23
C LEU A 84 -28.91 -20.47 6.89
N ILE A 85 -29.34 -19.21 6.96
CA ILE A 85 -30.67 -18.84 7.49
C ILE A 85 -31.79 -19.50 6.68
N SER A 86 -31.65 -19.51 5.35
CA SER A 86 -32.65 -20.12 4.47
C SER A 86 -32.73 -21.63 4.66
N ILE A 87 -31.58 -22.32 4.75
CA ILE A 87 -31.51 -23.77 4.99
C ILE A 87 -32.05 -24.13 6.37
N ALA A 88 -31.60 -23.44 7.41
CA ALA A 88 -32.06 -23.66 8.79
C ALA A 88 -33.58 -23.46 8.89
N TRP A 89 -34.11 -22.44 8.22
CA TRP A 89 -35.55 -22.20 8.18
C TRP A 89 -36.31 -23.31 7.45
N VAL A 90 -35.85 -23.80 6.29
CA VAL A 90 -36.55 -24.89 5.58
C VAL A 90 -36.60 -26.15 6.45
N VAL A 91 -35.50 -26.52 7.09
CA VAL A 91 -35.45 -27.67 7.99
C VAL A 91 -36.43 -27.49 9.15
N LEU A 92 -36.36 -26.34 9.83
CA LEU A 92 -37.22 -26.04 10.97
C LEU A 92 -38.71 -25.97 10.59
N ALA A 93 -39.04 -25.26 9.52
CA ALA A 93 -40.40 -25.09 9.04
C ALA A 93 -41.00 -26.43 8.58
N TYR A 94 -40.25 -27.24 7.83
CA TYR A 94 -40.72 -28.55 7.41
C TYR A 94 -41.02 -29.45 8.61
N SER A 95 -40.12 -29.51 9.60
CA SER A 95 -40.33 -30.28 10.83
C SER A 95 -41.54 -29.80 11.65
N LEU A 96 -41.73 -28.49 11.79
CA LEU A 96 -42.82 -27.93 12.61
C LEU A 96 -44.19 -28.05 11.93
N PHE A 97 -44.28 -27.88 10.61
CA PHE A 97 -45.54 -27.97 9.88
C PHE A 97 -46.01 -29.42 9.66
N LEU A 98 -45.16 -30.42 9.87
CA LEU A 98 -45.58 -31.84 9.89
C LEU A 98 -46.51 -32.16 11.07
N ILE A 99 -46.49 -31.37 12.15
CA ILE A 99 -47.32 -31.59 13.33
C ILE A 99 -48.81 -31.29 13.05
N PRO A 100 -49.19 -30.10 12.54
CA PRO A 100 -50.58 -29.78 12.27
C PRO A 100 -51.14 -30.35 10.96
N ILE A 101 -50.30 -30.72 9.99
CA ILE A 101 -50.75 -31.14 8.66
C ILE A 101 -50.92 -32.66 8.60
N ARG A 102 -52.14 -33.12 8.29
CA ARG A 102 -52.42 -34.55 8.06
C ARG A 102 -51.70 -35.03 6.80
N VAL A 103 -51.27 -36.30 6.80
CA VAL A 103 -50.53 -36.94 5.70
C VAL A 103 -51.21 -36.79 4.32
N ALA A 104 -52.55 -36.67 4.28
CA ALA A 104 -53.33 -36.46 3.07
C ALA A 104 -53.09 -35.11 2.36
N ASP A 105 -52.66 -34.08 3.11
CA ASP A 105 -52.38 -32.72 2.59
C ASP A 105 -50.87 -32.43 2.49
N ALA A 106 -50.03 -33.45 2.59
CA ALA A 106 -48.58 -33.31 2.62
C ALA A 106 -47.99 -32.67 1.34
N SER A 107 -48.74 -32.66 0.24
CA SER A 107 -48.35 -31.99 -1.01
C SER A 107 -48.19 -30.47 -0.84
N VAL A 108 -48.92 -29.85 0.09
CA VAL A 108 -48.83 -28.41 0.38
C VAL A 108 -47.48 -28.05 1.01
N LEU A 109 -46.85 -28.97 1.74
CA LEU A 109 -45.53 -28.77 2.35
C LEU A 109 -44.42 -28.57 1.30
N LEU A 110 -44.63 -29.03 0.06
CA LEU A 110 -43.71 -28.82 -1.05
C LEU A 110 -43.57 -27.34 -1.45
N LEU A 111 -44.49 -26.49 -1.00
CA LEU A 111 -44.42 -25.04 -1.23
C LEU A 111 -43.55 -24.31 -0.21
N LEU A 112 -43.26 -24.88 0.97
CA LEU A 112 -42.44 -24.22 2.00
C LEU A 112 -41.00 -23.94 1.55
N PRO A 113 -40.28 -24.86 0.87
CA PRO A 113 -38.90 -24.63 0.42
C PRO A 113 -38.74 -23.49 -0.59
N LEU A 114 -39.82 -23.09 -1.29
CA LEU A 114 -39.79 -21.98 -2.24
C LEU A 114 -39.79 -20.62 -1.54
N LEU A 115 -40.28 -20.53 -0.30
CA LEU A 115 -40.44 -19.26 0.41
C LEU A 115 -39.10 -18.55 0.68
N PRO A 116 -38.06 -19.19 1.23
CA PRO A 116 -36.76 -18.53 1.46
C PRO A 116 -36.08 -18.04 0.18
N LEU A 117 -36.26 -18.73 -0.94
CA LEU A 117 -35.75 -18.30 -2.24
C LEU A 117 -36.41 -16.99 -2.68
N LEU A 118 -37.74 -16.90 -2.60
CA LEU A 118 -38.47 -15.69 -2.97
C LEU A 118 -38.17 -14.52 -2.03
N VAL A 119 -38.10 -14.79 -0.73
CA VAL A 119 -37.79 -13.78 0.30
C VAL A 119 -36.37 -13.24 0.13
N SER A 120 -35.38 -14.10 -0.12
CA SER A 120 -33.99 -13.66 -0.33
C SER A 120 -33.81 -12.85 -1.61
N LEU A 121 -34.50 -13.22 -2.70
CA LEU A 121 -34.52 -12.44 -3.96
C LEU A 121 -35.16 -11.05 -3.76
N ALA A 122 -36.25 -10.97 -3.01
CA ALA A 122 -36.91 -9.71 -2.69
C ALA A 122 -36.06 -8.85 -1.74
N ALA A 123 -35.48 -9.45 -0.70
CA ALA A 123 -34.58 -8.79 0.24
C ALA A 123 -33.35 -8.20 -0.45
N ALA A 124 -32.81 -8.88 -1.49
CA ALA A 124 -31.70 -8.37 -2.29
C ALA A 124 -32.01 -7.06 -3.06
N ARG A 125 -33.28 -6.68 -3.20
CA ARG A 125 -33.69 -5.40 -3.80
C ARG A 125 -33.79 -4.26 -2.78
N ILE A 126 -33.72 -4.55 -1.48
CA ILE A 126 -33.84 -3.57 -0.40
C ILE A 126 -32.43 -3.18 0.08
N THR A 127 -31.83 -2.19 -0.58
CA THR A 127 -30.42 -1.80 -0.33
C THR A 127 -30.15 -1.06 0.98
N ALA A 128 -31.18 -0.76 1.78
CA ALA A 128 -31.04 -0.03 3.04
C ALA A 128 -30.63 -0.92 4.23
N PHE A 129 -30.70 -2.25 4.10
CA PHE A 129 -30.37 -3.20 5.16
C PHE A 129 -29.60 -4.39 4.58
N PRO A 130 -28.77 -5.09 5.38
CA PRO A 130 -28.15 -6.34 4.95
C PRO A 130 -29.19 -7.38 4.53
N VAL A 131 -28.90 -8.11 3.44
CA VAL A 131 -29.84 -9.07 2.84
C VAL A 131 -30.21 -10.18 3.83
N TRP A 132 -29.22 -10.78 4.50
CA TRP A 132 -29.44 -11.84 5.49
C TRP A 132 -30.40 -11.42 6.62
N HIS A 133 -30.30 -10.17 7.07
CA HIS A 133 -31.13 -9.66 8.17
C HIS A 133 -32.59 -9.47 7.74
N THR A 134 -32.80 -8.95 6.53
CA THR A 134 -34.13 -8.80 5.96
C THR A 134 -34.77 -10.16 5.69
N THR A 135 -34.00 -11.12 5.18
CA THR A 135 -34.43 -12.50 4.98
C THR A 135 -34.80 -13.19 6.29
N LEU A 136 -33.97 -13.05 7.33
CA LEU A 136 -34.24 -13.63 8.66
C LEU A 136 -35.55 -13.13 9.26
N VAL A 137 -35.75 -11.80 9.28
CA VAL A 137 -36.96 -11.20 9.86
C VAL A 137 -38.21 -11.63 9.12
N ALA A 138 -38.18 -11.62 7.78
CA ALA A 138 -39.32 -12.04 6.98
C ALA A 138 -39.67 -13.53 7.16
N LEU A 139 -38.65 -14.38 7.27
CA LEU A 139 -38.84 -15.82 7.50
C LEU A 139 -39.30 -16.13 8.93
N LEU A 140 -38.86 -15.39 9.95
CA LEU A 140 -39.37 -15.53 11.32
C LEU A 140 -40.85 -15.16 11.41
N VAL A 141 -41.26 -14.04 10.80
CA VAL A 141 -42.68 -13.63 10.76
C VAL A 141 -43.53 -14.66 10.02
N ALA A 142 -43.01 -15.18 8.90
CA ALA A 142 -43.68 -16.25 8.15
C ALA A 142 -43.86 -17.53 8.99
N LEU A 143 -42.83 -17.94 9.73
CA LEU A 143 -42.89 -19.12 10.59
C LEU A 143 -43.94 -18.95 11.69
N ILE A 144 -43.92 -17.81 12.39
CA ILE A 144 -44.82 -17.53 13.52
C ILE A 144 -46.28 -17.49 13.03
N LEU A 145 -46.57 -16.69 12.00
CA LEU A 145 -47.94 -16.52 11.52
C LEU A 145 -48.47 -17.80 10.85
N GLY A 146 -47.66 -18.46 10.03
CA GLY A 146 -48.09 -19.67 9.34
C GLY A 146 -48.24 -20.88 10.24
N LEU A 147 -47.32 -21.09 11.19
CA LEU A 147 -47.42 -22.19 12.14
C LEU A 147 -48.55 -21.95 13.14
N GLY A 148 -48.72 -20.72 13.61
CA GLY A 148 -49.80 -20.34 14.50
C GLY A 148 -51.18 -20.60 13.90
N THR A 149 -51.39 -20.25 12.64
CA THR A 149 -52.67 -20.54 11.95
C THR A 149 -52.85 -22.03 11.64
N ALA A 150 -51.78 -22.76 11.31
CA ALA A 150 -51.84 -24.21 11.13
C ALA A 150 -52.23 -24.95 12.43
N LEU A 151 -51.61 -24.58 13.57
CA LEU A 151 -51.92 -25.15 14.88
C LEU A 151 -53.33 -24.78 15.36
N ALA A 152 -53.75 -23.53 15.17
CA ALA A 152 -55.12 -23.11 15.48
C ALA A 152 -56.15 -23.89 14.64
N GLY A 153 -55.86 -24.11 13.35
CA GLY A 153 -56.68 -24.93 12.46
C GLY A 153 -56.78 -26.39 12.89
N MET A 154 -55.67 -26.97 13.36
CA MET A 154 -55.63 -28.32 13.93
C MET A 154 -56.50 -28.43 15.19
N LEU A 155 -56.42 -27.45 16.10
CA LEU A 155 -57.20 -27.42 17.34
C LEU A 155 -58.70 -27.16 17.12
N ALA A 156 -59.05 -26.30 16.15
CA ALA A 156 -60.42 -25.91 15.85
C ALA A 156 -61.14 -26.84 14.85
N GLY A 157 -60.45 -27.83 14.27
CA GLY A 157 -61.01 -28.86 13.40
C GLY A 157 -61.65 -28.37 12.08
N SER A 158 -61.42 -27.12 11.69
CA SER A 158 -62.23 -26.42 10.68
C SER A 158 -61.44 -25.68 9.59
N ALA A 159 -60.11 -25.76 9.59
CA ALA A 159 -59.28 -25.04 8.62
C ALA A 159 -58.37 -26.00 7.80
N PRO A 160 -58.35 -25.89 6.46
CA PRO A 160 -57.42 -26.67 5.63
C PRO A 160 -55.96 -26.29 5.91
N ALA A 161 -55.07 -27.29 5.92
CA ALA A 161 -53.62 -27.13 6.09
C ALA A 161 -52.98 -26.09 5.14
N ALA A 162 -53.59 -25.90 3.96
CA ALA A 162 -53.21 -24.88 2.98
C ALA A 162 -53.26 -23.44 3.51
N LEU A 163 -54.14 -23.13 4.47
CA LEU A 163 -54.23 -21.79 5.06
C LEU A 163 -52.98 -21.44 5.88
N GLY A 164 -52.39 -22.40 6.58
CA GLY A 164 -51.15 -22.18 7.35
C GLY A 164 -49.99 -21.77 6.46
N VAL A 165 -49.80 -22.48 5.35
CA VAL A 165 -48.75 -22.16 4.37
C VAL A 165 -49.04 -20.82 3.68
N LEU A 166 -50.30 -20.54 3.32
CA LEU A 166 -50.67 -19.27 2.71
C LEU A 166 -50.45 -18.08 3.66
N CYS A 167 -50.73 -18.24 4.95
CA CYS A 167 -50.42 -17.25 5.99
C CYS A 167 -48.91 -17.05 6.18
N ALA A 168 -48.08 -18.09 6.02
CA ALA A 168 -46.63 -17.94 6.05
C ALA A 168 -46.14 -17.02 4.91
N TYR A 169 -46.65 -17.23 3.70
CA TYR A 169 -46.36 -16.39 2.53
C TYR A 169 -46.84 -14.94 2.73
N GLY A 170 -48.06 -14.76 3.24
CA GLY A 170 -48.60 -13.44 3.57
C GLY A 170 -47.79 -12.71 4.64
N GLY A 171 -47.36 -13.42 5.68
CA GLY A 171 -46.50 -12.91 6.75
C GLY A 171 -45.14 -12.45 6.26
N ALA A 172 -44.47 -13.26 5.43
CA ALA A 172 -43.23 -12.86 4.75
C ALA A 172 -43.43 -11.60 3.90
N GLY A 173 -44.52 -11.53 3.13
CA GLY A 173 -44.86 -10.37 2.31
C GLY A 173 -45.05 -9.08 3.11
N LEU A 174 -45.79 -9.15 4.22
CA LEU A 174 -45.99 -8.02 5.14
C LEU A 174 -44.68 -7.53 5.77
N ALA A 175 -43.82 -8.45 6.19
CA ALA A 175 -42.52 -8.11 6.75
C ALA A 175 -41.59 -7.42 5.72
N LEU A 176 -41.62 -7.88 4.46
CA LEU A 176 -40.88 -7.26 3.36
C LEU A 176 -41.44 -5.85 3.03
N LEU A 177 -42.77 -5.69 3.00
CA LEU A 177 -43.41 -4.39 2.79
C LEU A 177 -43.05 -3.41 3.91
N TRP A 178 -43.11 -3.85 5.16
CA TRP A 178 -42.68 -3.06 6.32
C TRP A 178 -41.21 -2.64 6.20
N ARG A 179 -40.34 -3.53 5.73
CA ARG A 179 -38.92 -3.23 5.45
C ARG A 179 -38.72 -2.21 4.34
N VAL A 180 -39.52 -2.25 3.27
CA VAL A 180 -39.50 -1.23 2.21
C VAL A 180 -39.93 0.14 2.76
N LEU A 181 -40.98 0.18 3.57
CA LEU A 181 -41.45 1.41 4.23
C LEU A 181 -40.41 1.98 5.21
N ALA A 182 -39.75 1.12 5.98
CA ALA A 182 -38.66 1.52 6.87
C ALA A 182 -37.46 2.09 6.10
N ALA A 183 -37.09 1.47 4.98
CA ALA A 183 -36.04 1.97 4.09
C ALA A 183 -36.39 3.34 3.48
N TYR A 184 -37.67 3.56 3.13
CA TYR A 184 -38.16 4.85 2.64
C TYR A 184 -38.10 5.94 3.71
N ARG A 185 -38.53 5.64 4.94
CA ARG A 185 -38.44 6.57 6.09
C ARG A 185 -36.99 6.95 6.40
N LEU A 186 -36.08 5.98 6.43
CA LEU A 186 -34.65 6.21 6.70
C LEU A 186 -34.01 7.17 5.68
N ARG A 187 -34.35 7.01 4.39
CA ARG A 187 -33.86 7.89 3.32
C ARG A 187 -34.42 9.31 3.43
N ARG A 188 -35.68 9.45 3.84
CA ARG A 188 -36.30 10.77 4.06
C ARG A 188 -35.62 11.50 5.22
N THR A 189 -35.38 10.83 6.34
CA THR A 189 -34.67 11.41 7.50
C THR A 189 -33.22 11.78 7.18
N MET A 190 -32.53 11.03 6.31
CA MET A 190 -31.18 11.41 5.86
C MET A 190 -31.15 12.54 4.84
N SER A 191 -32.23 12.72 4.06
CA SER A 191 -32.40 13.88 3.17
C SER A 191 -32.62 15.18 3.95
N ASP A 192 -33.26 15.12 5.13
CA ASP A 192 -33.52 16.28 5.98
C ASP A 192 -32.27 16.74 6.78
N LEU A 193 -31.21 15.92 6.84
CA LEU A 193 -29.95 16.20 7.56
C LEU A 193 -28.81 16.75 6.67
N GLY A 194 -29.10 17.19 5.45
CA GLY A 194 -28.15 17.97 4.62
C GLY A 194 -26.98 17.21 4.01
N ALA A 195 -27.12 15.91 3.71
CA ALA A 195 -26.13 15.16 2.92
C ALA A 195 -26.46 15.20 1.41
N PRO A 196 -25.47 15.38 0.51
CA PRO A 196 -25.70 15.43 -0.93
C PRO A 196 -26.21 14.08 -1.47
N PRO A 197 -27.06 14.07 -2.51
CA PRO A 197 -27.79 12.88 -2.92
C PRO A 197 -26.90 11.88 -3.68
N PRO A 198 -27.08 10.56 -3.49
CA PRO A 198 -26.47 9.55 -4.37
C PRO A 198 -27.23 9.52 -5.70
N ALA A 199 -26.51 9.76 -6.80
CA ALA A 199 -27.05 9.69 -8.16
C ALA A 199 -27.58 8.27 -8.46
N ARG A 200 -28.86 8.18 -8.84
CA ARG A 200 -29.48 6.94 -9.32
C ARG A 200 -29.59 6.97 -10.83
N GLY A 201 -28.98 5.95 -11.44
CA GLY A 201 -29.19 5.59 -12.84
C GLY A 201 -30.65 5.22 -13.10
N SER A 202 -31.25 5.91 -14.06
CA SER A 202 -32.43 5.48 -14.78
C SER A 202 -32.00 4.55 -15.92
N THR A 203 -32.41 3.28 -15.87
CA THR A 203 -32.54 2.45 -17.06
C THR A 203 -33.95 2.62 -17.64
N PRO A 204 -34.12 2.74 -18.96
CA PRO A 204 -35.34 2.33 -19.63
C PRO A 204 -35.10 1.02 -20.41
N ARG A 205 -35.97 0.04 -20.19
CA ARG A 205 -36.17 -1.12 -21.07
C ARG A 205 -37.55 -0.95 -21.72
N GLY A 206 -37.62 -1.00 -23.04
CA GLY A 206 -38.86 -1.04 -23.80
C GLY A 206 -38.59 -0.93 -25.29
N ALA A 207 -38.68 -2.06 -25.99
CA ALA A 207 -38.42 -2.22 -27.42
C ALA A 207 -39.64 -1.88 -28.28
N ALA A 208 -39.43 -1.32 -29.48
CA ALA A 208 -40.21 -1.58 -30.70
C ALA A 208 -39.51 -0.97 -31.94
N PRO A 209 -39.83 -1.42 -33.17
CA PRO A 209 -38.83 -1.68 -34.21
C PRO A 209 -38.69 -0.57 -35.27
N ALA A 210 -37.62 -0.71 -36.06
CA ALA A 210 -37.28 0.11 -37.23
C ALA A 210 -38.43 0.27 -38.23
N PRO A 211 -38.39 1.36 -39.02
CA PRO A 211 -38.23 1.13 -40.45
C PRO A 211 -37.27 2.10 -41.15
N GLY A 212 -36.60 1.56 -42.17
CA GLY A 212 -36.66 2.18 -43.50
C GLY A 212 -35.57 3.17 -43.85
N ALA A 213 -34.65 2.71 -44.71
CA ALA A 213 -33.86 3.54 -45.59
C ALA A 213 -34.73 4.55 -46.37
N GLN A 214 -34.34 5.84 -46.33
CA GLN A 214 -34.45 6.85 -47.38
C GLN A 214 -34.36 8.26 -46.76
N ALA A 215 -33.14 8.75 -46.51
CA ALA A 215 -32.85 10.18 -46.40
C ALA A 215 -31.35 10.45 -46.57
N ARG A 216 -30.71 9.76 -47.52
CA ARG A 216 -29.41 10.18 -48.08
C ARG A 216 -29.69 10.97 -49.34
N GLN A 217 -30.00 12.26 -49.19
CA GLN A 217 -29.85 13.33 -50.19
C GLN A 217 -30.65 14.54 -49.72
N ARG A 218 -29.94 15.60 -49.35
CA ARG A 218 -30.35 16.99 -49.05
C ARG A 218 -29.67 17.48 -47.76
N ALA A 219 -28.35 17.59 -47.82
CA ALA A 219 -27.57 18.46 -46.94
C ALA A 219 -26.26 18.80 -47.67
N ALA A 220 -26.40 19.21 -48.93
CA ALA A 220 -25.44 20.04 -49.63
C ALA A 220 -26.26 21.27 -50.06
N GLU A 221 -25.71 22.45 -49.78
CA GLU A 221 -26.25 23.78 -50.08
C GLU A 221 -27.15 24.44 -49.02
N GLY A 222 -26.57 25.43 -48.34
CA GLY A 222 -27.26 26.67 -47.95
C GLY A 222 -27.68 26.80 -46.49
N GLY A 223 -26.87 27.51 -45.69
CA GLY A 223 -27.35 28.04 -44.40
C GLY A 223 -26.31 28.56 -43.41
N ARG A 224 -25.57 29.63 -43.75
CA ARG A 224 -25.19 30.66 -42.75
C ARG A 224 -26.52 31.29 -42.28
N THR A 225 -26.86 31.52 -41.01
CA THR A 225 -26.15 32.22 -39.93
C THR A 225 -27.01 32.12 -38.64
N ARG A 226 -26.36 32.32 -37.48
CA ARG A 226 -26.86 32.75 -36.14
C ARG A 226 -27.34 31.69 -35.15
N ALA A 227 -26.40 31.25 -34.31
CA ALA A 227 -26.47 31.52 -32.87
C ALA A 227 -25.03 31.54 -32.31
N ASP A 228 -24.38 32.71 -32.38
CA ASP A 228 -23.29 33.08 -31.47
C ASP A 228 -23.90 33.47 -30.13
N GLN A 229 -23.34 32.96 -29.04
CA GLN A 229 -22.97 33.72 -27.84
C GLN A 229 -22.37 32.77 -26.80
N ASP A 230 -21.09 32.44 -26.99
CA ASP A 230 -20.11 32.54 -25.91
C ASP A 230 -18.75 32.83 -26.55
N GLY A 231 -18.29 34.07 -26.41
CA GLY A 231 -17.11 34.61 -27.07
C GLY A 231 -15.83 34.12 -26.41
N GLY A 232 -15.05 33.34 -27.15
CA GLY A 232 -13.60 33.28 -26.96
C GLY A 232 -12.97 34.23 -27.97
N GLU A 233 -12.34 35.30 -27.49
CA GLU A 233 -11.42 36.09 -28.32
C GLU A 233 -10.41 35.14 -28.97
N GLU A 234 -10.36 35.11 -30.30
CA GLU A 234 -9.29 34.49 -31.07
C GLU A 234 -8.01 35.29 -30.77
N THR A 235 -7.31 34.89 -29.72
CA THR A 235 -6.05 35.49 -29.29
C THR A 235 -5.04 35.21 -30.40
N ALA A 236 -4.42 36.26 -30.95
CA ALA A 236 -3.39 36.09 -31.97
C ALA A 236 -2.27 35.19 -31.42
N PRO A 237 -1.68 34.28 -32.24
CA PRO A 237 -0.63 33.38 -31.76
C PRO A 237 0.55 34.19 -31.20
N VAL A 238 0.97 33.87 -29.98
CA VAL A 238 2.19 34.42 -29.38
C VAL A 238 3.36 34.14 -30.35
N PRO A 239 4.25 35.10 -30.63
CA PRO A 239 5.42 34.86 -31.46
C PRO A 239 6.24 33.67 -30.94
N VAL A 240 6.75 32.84 -31.84
CA VAL A 240 7.54 31.64 -31.49
C VAL A 240 8.70 31.97 -30.56
N ASP A 241 9.39 33.10 -30.81
CA ASP A 241 10.53 33.55 -30.00
C ASP A 241 10.13 33.87 -28.55
N GLU A 242 8.94 34.42 -28.34
CA GLU A 242 8.40 34.74 -27.01
C GLU A 242 7.99 33.46 -26.26
N ALA A 243 7.35 32.50 -26.96
CA ALA A 243 6.99 31.21 -26.38
C ALA A 243 8.24 30.38 -26.01
N LEU A 244 9.31 30.46 -26.79
CA LEU A 244 10.61 29.86 -26.44
C LEU A 244 11.28 30.59 -25.28
N ALA A 245 11.20 31.92 -25.22
CA ALA A 245 11.74 32.70 -24.10
C ALA A 245 11.05 32.36 -22.77
N GLU A 246 9.75 32.08 -22.77
CA GLU A 246 9.03 31.59 -21.58
C GLU A 246 9.67 30.30 -21.02
N LEU A 247 10.01 29.35 -21.91
CA LEU A 247 10.69 28.12 -21.52
C LEU A 247 12.11 28.40 -20.98
N GLU A 248 12.86 29.31 -21.61
CA GLU A 248 14.21 29.68 -21.17
C GLU A 248 14.23 30.31 -19.77
N ASN A 249 13.20 31.08 -19.44
CA ASN A 249 13.03 31.72 -18.14
C ASN A 249 12.69 30.73 -17.02
N MET A 250 12.29 29.50 -17.32
CA MET A 250 12.11 28.47 -16.29
C MET A 250 13.46 28.13 -15.63
N ILE A 251 13.49 28.07 -14.31
CA ILE A 251 14.73 27.81 -13.56
C ILE A 251 15.14 26.33 -13.73
N GLY A 252 16.39 26.09 -14.12
CA GLY A 252 16.93 24.74 -14.34
C GLY A 252 16.44 24.09 -15.64
N LEU A 253 16.22 22.78 -15.60
CA LEU A 253 15.64 21.98 -16.70
C LEU A 253 16.45 22.01 -18.01
N ASP A 254 17.77 22.23 -17.95
CA ASP A 254 18.61 22.32 -19.14
C ASP A 254 18.46 21.14 -20.12
N PRO A 255 18.39 19.87 -19.67
CA PRO A 255 18.14 18.74 -20.58
C PRO A 255 16.80 18.83 -21.30
N VAL A 256 15.75 19.30 -20.60
CA VAL A 256 14.40 19.49 -21.16
C VAL A 256 14.41 20.62 -22.17
N LYS A 257 14.99 21.77 -21.82
CA LYS A 257 15.13 22.93 -22.72
C LYS A 257 15.83 22.54 -24.02
N GLN A 258 16.94 21.79 -23.93
CA GLN A 258 17.66 21.31 -25.11
C GLN A 258 16.79 20.42 -26.01
N GLN A 259 16.03 19.49 -25.42
CA GLN A 259 15.13 18.61 -26.18
C GLN A 259 13.97 19.38 -26.84
N VAL A 260 13.37 20.33 -26.13
CA VAL A 260 12.31 21.18 -26.69
C VAL A 260 12.84 22.04 -27.83
N ARG A 261 14.06 22.60 -27.71
CA ARG A 261 14.72 23.32 -28.82
C ARG A 261 14.91 22.41 -30.04
N ALA A 262 15.32 21.15 -29.83
CA ALA A 262 15.47 20.19 -30.93
C ALA A 262 14.13 19.89 -31.62
N ILE A 263 13.04 19.76 -30.85
CA ILE A 263 11.67 19.59 -31.38
C ILE A 263 11.26 20.82 -32.18
N ALA A 264 11.39 22.03 -31.62
CA ALA A 264 11.08 23.30 -32.29
C ALA A 264 11.87 23.46 -33.60
N ALA A 265 13.18 23.19 -33.58
CA ALA A 265 14.01 23.24 -34.78
C ALA A 265 13.56 22.23 -35.84
N SER A 266 13.14 21.03 -35.44
CA SER A 266 12.63 20.02 -36.38
C SER A 266 11.30 20.44 -37.04
N ILE A 267 10.44 21.13 -36.29
CA ILE A 267 9.17 21.68 -36.78
C ILE A 267 9.42 22.79 -37.80
N GLU A 268 10.32 23.73 -37.48
CA GLU A 268 10.65 24.82 -38.40
C GLU A 268 11.32 24.29 -39.67
N ALA A 269 12.23 23.31 -39.57
CA ALA A 269 12.82 22.66 -40.72
C ALA A 269 11.78 21.94 -41.60
N ALA A 270 10.76 21.32 -40.98
CA ALA A 270 9.65 20.71 -41.70
C ALA A 270 8.81 21.77 -42.45
N ARG A 271 8.54 22.92 -41.82
CA ARG A 271 7.83 24.04 -42.43
C ARG A 271 8.58 24.58 -43.65
N LEU A 272 9.87 24.88 -43.51
CA LEU A 272 10.70 25.38 -44.60
C LEU A 272 10.78 24.41 -45.79
N ARG A 273 10.82 23.10 -45.53
CA ARG A 273 10.78 22.08 -46.59
C ARG A 273 9.43 22.03 -47.30
N ALA A 274 8.32 22.17 -46.56
CA ALA A 274 6.98 22.21 -47.12
C ALA A 274 6.77 23.46 -47.98
N ASP A 275 7.25 24.63 -47.53
CA ASP A 275 7.21 25.88 -48.29
C ASP A 275 8.04 25.80 -49.58
N ALA A 276 9.14 25.03 -49.55
CA ALA A 276 9.96 24.70 -50.71
C ALA A 276 9.35 23.62 -51.63
N GLY A 277 8.14 23.12 -51.32
CA GLY A 277 7.41 22.15 -52.14
C GLY A 277 7.83 20.68 -51.96
N TYR A 278 8.64 20.35 -50.95
CA TYR A 278 8.92 18.96 -50.61
C TYR A 278 7.77 18.35 -49.81
N ALA A 279 7.50 17.07 -50.03
CA ALA A 279 6.57 16.32 -49.19
C ALA A 279 7.18 16.14 -47.79
N VAL A 280 6.46 16.60 -46.77
CA VAL A 280 6.87 16.47 -45.36
C VAL A 280 5.71 15.89 -44.57
N ASP A 281 5.96 14.82 -43.82
CA ASP A 281 4.99 14.34 -42.84
C ASP A 281 4.86 15.34 -41.70
N ARG A 282 3.63 15.57 -41.23
CA ARG A 282 3.40 16.44 -40.07
C ARG A 282 4.09 15.85 -38.84
N PRO A 283 4.95 16.60 -38.15
CA PRO A 283 5.77 16.08 -37.05
C PRO A 283 5.03 15.99 -35.71
N LEU A 284 3.70 16.05 -35.68
CA LEU A 284 2.91 15.98 -34.45
C LEU A 284 3.06 14.58 -33.82
N ARG A 285 3.81 14.51 -32.71
CA ARG A 285 4.05 13.28 -31.96
C ARG A 285 3.47 13.43 -30.57
N HIS A 286 2.92 12.35 -30.05
CA HIS A 286 2.62 12.25 -28.63
C HIS A 286 3.91 12.14 -27.82
N LEU A 287 3.88 12.65 -26.60
CA LEU A 287 5.06 12.82 -25.75
C LEU A 287 4.91 12.00 -24.46
N VAL A 288 6.05 11.58 -23.90
CA VAL A 288 6.14 10.99 -22.56
C VAL A 288 6.99 11.89 -21.69
N PHE A 289 6.45 12.36 -20.58
CA PHE A 289 7.21 13.10 -19.57
C PHE A 289 7.54 12.14 -18.43
N SER A 290 8.83 11.95 -18.17
CA SER A 290 9.30 11.05 -17.10
C SER A 290 10.15 11.80 -16.11
N GLY A 291 9.87 11.66 -14.82
CA GLY A 291 10.74 12.19 -13.77
C GLY A 291 10.03 12.38 -12.44
N PRO A 292 10.76 12.71 -11.37
CA PRO A 292 10.24 12.87 -10.01
C PRO A 292 9.10 13.90 -9.90
N PRO A 293 8.29 13.87 -8.83
CA PRO A 293 7.17 14.80 -8.68
C PRO A 293 7.69 16.22 -8.45
N GLY A 294 6.94 17.22 -8.92
CA GLY A 294 7.29 18.64 -8.74
C GLY A 294 8.51 19.15 -9.52
N THR A 295 8.97 18.42 -10.53
CA THR A 295 10.02 18.87 -11.48
C THR A 295 9.51 19.79 -12.60
N GLY A 296 8.25 20.23 -12.56
CA GLY A 296 7.71 21.20 -13.53
C GLY A 296 7.09 20.60 -14.80
N LYS A 297 6.81 19.29 -14.83
CA LYS A 297 6.15 18.60 -15.97
C LYS A 297 4.92 19.33 -16.52
N THR A 298 3.97 19.69 -15.65
CA THR A 298 2.74 20.38 -16.03
C THR A 298 2.99 21.78 -16.57
N SER A 299 3.96 22.51 -15.99
CA SER A 299 4.35 23.85 -16.47
C SER A 299 4.95 23.77 -17.87
N VAL A 300 5.87 22.84 -18.11
CA VAL A 300 6.48 22.63 -19.43
C VAL A 300 5.43 22.17 -20.46
N ALA A 301 4.44 21.38 -20.06
CA ALA A 301 3.34 20.98 -20.97
C ALA A 301 2.54 22.19 -21.48
N ARG A 302 2.30 23.19 -20.62
CA ARG A 302 1.59 24.42 -21.00
C ARG A 302 2.42 25.27 -21.95
N THR A 303 3.70 25.48 -21.67
CA THR A 303 4.60 26.22 -22.56
C THR A 303 4.77 25.51 -23.91
N LEU A 304 4.83 24.17 -23.93
CA LEU A 304 4.84 23.40 -25.18
C LEU A 304 3.55 23.55 -25.98
N ALA A 305 2.38 23.61 -25.33
CA ALA A 305 1.12 23.89 -26.01
C ALA A 305 1.12 25.27 -26.67
N THR A 306 1.64 26.29 -25.98
CA THR A 306 1.87 27.63 -26.55
C THR A 306 2.79 27.56 -27.76
N ILE A 307 3.94 26.89 -27.65
CA ILE A 307 4.91 26.73 -28.75
C ILE A 307 4.25 26.05 -29.97
N PHE A 308 3.51 24.96 -29.77
CA PHE A 308 2.82 24.28 -30.89
C PHE A 308 1.73 25.13 -31.53
N HIS A 309 1.02 25.94 -30.74
CA HIS A 309 0.07 26.90 -31.27
C HIS A 309 0.75 28.02 -32.07
N SER A 310 1.86 28.56 -31.58
CA SER A 310 2.69 29.57 -32.26
C SER A 310 3.23 29.08 -33.60
N PHE A 311 3.58 27.80 -33.71
CA PHE A 311 3.98 27.16 -34.98
C PHE A 311 2.79 26.81 -35.90
N GLY A 312 1.55 27.06 -35.47
CA GLY A 312 0.34 26.71 -36.23
C GLY A 312 0.07 25.20 -36.30
N LEU A 313 0.71 24.40 -35.45
CA LEU A 313 0.48 22.96 -35.38
C LEU A 313 -0.79 22.61 -34.61
N LEU A 314 -1.15 23.44 -33.63
CA LEU A 314 -2.40 23.32 -32.86
C LEU A 314 -3.24 24.60 -33.01
N PRO A 315 -4.57 24.47 -33.20
CA PRO A 315 -5.48 25.61 -33.23
C PRO A 315 -5.50 26.45 -31.94
N THR A 316 -5.23 25.84 -30.78
CA THR A 316 -5.28 26.51 -29.48
C THR A 316 -4.10 26.08 -28.59
N PRO A 317 -3.63 26.94 -27.66
CA PRO A 317 -2.62 26.57 -26.67
C PRO A 317 -3.25 25.86 -25.46
N ARG A 318 -4.49 25.38 -25.57
CA ARG A 318 -5.25 24.82 -24.44
C ARG A 318 -4.65 23.48 -24.00
N VAL A 319 -4.40 23.35 -22.70
CA VAL A 319 -4.07 22.08 -22.06
C VAL A 319 -5.26 21.60 -21.24
N VAL A 320 -5.72 20.38 -21.51
CA VAL A 320 -6.68 19.66 -20.68
C VAL A 320 -5.89 18.69 -19.81
N GLU A 321 -5.85 18.94 -18.51
CA GLU A 321 -5.23 18.04 -17.54
C GLU A 321 -6.21 16.94 -17.12
N ALA A 322 -5.68 15.74 -16.96
CA ALA A 322 -6.45 14.55 -16.66
C ALA A 322 -5.68 13.63 -15.71
N GLN A 323 -6.40 12.99 -14.80
CA GLN A 323 -5.90 11.90 -13.96
C GLN A 323 -6.71 10.63 -14.20
N ARG A 324 -6.27 9.50 -13.64
CA ARG A 324 -6.97 8.21 -13.77
C ARG A 324 -8.49 8.31 -13.50
N ALA A 325 -8.91 9.09 -12.48
CA ALA A 325 -10.31 9.26 -12.12
C ALA A 325 -11.17 9.90 -13.23
N ASP A 326 -10.54 10.71 -14.09
CA ASP A 326 -11.19 11.38 -15.21
C ASP A 326 -11.35 10.44 -16.42
N LEU A 327 -10.40 9.52 -16.62
CA LEU A 327 -10.46 8.56 -17.73
C LEU A 327 -11.30 7.32 -17.40
N VAL A 328 -11.22 6.82 -16.16
CA VAL A 328 -11.78 5.53 -15.78
C VAL A 328 -13.20 5.69 -15.20
N GLY A 329 -14.13 4.91 -15.73
CA GLY A 329 -15.52 4.85 -15.26
C GLY A 329 -15.72 3.86 -14.11
N GLU A 330 -16.77 4.06 -13.32
CA GLU A 330 -17.15 3.14 -12.23
C GLU A 330 -17.83 1.85 -12.74
N TYR A 331 -18.30 1.87 -13.99
CA TYR A 331 -19.08 0.80 -14.61
C TYR A 331 -18.47 0.37 -15.94
N LEU A 332 -18.66 -0.90 -16.30
CA LEU A 332 -18.20 -1.47 -17.58
C LEU A 332 -18.79 -0.71 -18.77
N GLY A 333 -17.96 -0.24 -19.70
CA GLY A 333 -18.36 0.56 -20.85
C GLY A 333 -18.48 2.07 -20.59
N ALA A 334 -18.47 2.52 -19.33
CA ALA A 334 -18.44 3.96 -19.02
C ALA A 334 -17.05 4.57 -19.24
N THR A 335 -15.99 3.76 -19.08
CA THR A 335 -14.60 4.19 -19.27
C THR A 335 -14.32 4.68 -20.68
N ALA A 336 -14.78 3.95 -21.70
CA ALA A 336 -14.61 4.36 -23.09
C ALA A 336 -15.32 5.69 -23.38
N ILE A 337 -16.52 5.91 -22.80
CA ILE A 337 -17.27 7.17 -22.96
C ILE A 337 -16.50 8.32 -22.31
N LYS A 338 -16.12 8.19 -21.04
CA LYS A 338 -15.32 9.20 -20.32
C LYS A 338 -14.02 9.54 -21.04
N THR A 339 -13.28 8.53 -21.48
CA THR A 339 -12.01 8.73 -22.19
C THR A 339 -12.23 9.47 -23.51
N ASN A 340 -13.28 9.14 -24.27
CA ASN A 340 -13.63 9.85 -25.50
C ASN A 340 -14.01 11.32 -25.22
N GLU A 341 -14.90 11.57 -24.26
CA GLU A 341 -15.31 12.94 -23.88
C GLU A 341 -14.12 13.79 -23.44
N LEU A 342 -13.16 13.18 -22.73
CA LEU A 342 -11.95 13.86 -22.30
C LEU A 342 -11.04 14.22 -23.48
N VAL A 343 -10.85 13.30 -24.44
CA VAL A 343 -10.12 13.60 -25.67
C VAL A 343 -10.84 14.65 -26.50
N ASP A 344 -12.17 14.58 -26.60
CA ASP A 344 -12.99 15.54 -27.36
C ASP A 344 -12.83 16.96 -26.81
N ARG A 345 -12.72 17.13 -25.48
CA ARG A 345 -12.41 18.41 -24.85
C ARG A 345 -11.01 18.94 -25.15
N ALA A 346 -10.07 18.05 -25.49
CA ALA A 346 -8.68 18.39 -25.79
C ALA A 346 -8.40 18.54 -27.30
N LEU A 347 -9.37 18.25 -28.18
CA LEU A 347 -9.22 18.42 -29.62
C LEU A 347 -8.86 19.88 -29.97
N GLY A 348 -7.85 20.04 -30.81
CA GLY A 348 -7.26 21.32 -31.17
C GLY A 348 -6.23 21.85 -30.17
N GLY A 349 -5.88 21.07 -29.15
CA GLY A 349 -4.91 21.42 -28.11
C GLY A 349 -4.13 20.20 -27.60
N VAL A 350 -3.82 20.21 -26.30
CA VAL A 350 -3.02 19.17 -25.62
C VAL A 350 -3.85 18.46 -24.55
N LEU A 351 -3.81 17.13 -24.53
CA LEU A 351 -4.29 16.30 -23.42
C LEU A 351 -3.10 15.88 -22.56
N PHE A 352 -3.02 16.37 -21.32
CA PHE A 352 -1.99 16.01 -20.36
C PHE A 352 -2.54 15.00 -19.35
N VAL A 353 -2.05 13.76 -19.38
CA VAL A 353 -2.46 12.70 -18.46
C VAL A 353 -1.37 12.52 -17.40
N ASP A 354 -1.65 12.96 -16.18
CA ASP A 354 -0.72 12.81 -15.05
C ASP A 354 -0.84 11.43 -14.41
N GLU A 355 0.30 10.94 -13.88
CA GLU A 355 0.47 9.58 -13.36
C GLU A 355 -0.13 8.50 -14.29
N ALA A 356 0.16 8.59 -15.59
CA ALA A 356 -0.46 7.75 -16.62
C ALA A 356 -0.28 6.24 -16.36
N TYR A 357 0.83 5.85 -15.72
CA TYR A 357 1.08 4.47 -15.30
C TYR A 357 0.00 3.92 -14.37
N ALA A 358 -0.69 4.78 -13.60
CA ALA A 358 -1.77 4.38 -12.72
C ALA A 358 -2.97 3.85 -13.50
N LEU A 359 -3.09 4.10 -14.82
CA LEU A 359 -4.12 3.51 -15.67
C LEU A 359 -3.98 1.98 -15.77
N VAL A 360 -2.80 1.42 -15.56
CA VAL A 360 -2.57 -0.04 -15.57
C VAL A 360 -2.06 -0.46 -14.19
N ASN A 361 -2.97 -0.95 -13.35
CA ASN A 361 -2.65 -1.49 -12.04
C ASN A 361 -2.55 -3.03 -12.10
N ASP A 362 -1.38 -3.56 -11.73
CA ASP A 362 -1.14 -5.01 -11.55
C ASP A 362 -1.33 -5.48 -10.09
N GLY A 363 -1.81 -4.58 -9.22
CA GLY A 363 -1.73 -4.69 -7.75
C GLY A 363 -2.40 -5.91 -7.10
N ASP A 364 -3.26 -6.65 -7.80
CA ASP A 364 -4.02 -7.78 -7.23
C ASP A 364 -3.94 -9.08 -8.05
N GLY A 365 -3.02 -9.18 -9.02
CA GLY A 365 -2.93 -10.37 -9.90
C GLY A 365 -4.16 -10.58 -10.80
N GLN A 366 -5.06 -9.59 -10.86
CA GLN A 366 -6.08 -9.43 -11.89
C GLN A 366 -5.72 -8.19 -12.71
N PRO A 367 -5.67 -8.27 -14.05
CA PRO A 367 -5.47 -7.08 -14.87
C PRO A 367 -6.67 -6.15 -14.68
N ASP A 368 -6.40 -4.89 -14.35
CA ASP A 368 -7.41 -3.83 -14.23
C ASP A 368 -8.14 -3.63 -15.57
N ARG A 369 -9.30 -4.26 -15.70
CA ARG A 369 -10.06 -4.30 -16.97
C ARG A 369 -10.54 -2.91 -17.39
N PHE A 370 -10.86 -2.05 -16.42
CA PHE A 370 -11.34 -0.70 -16.71
C PHE A 370 -10.18 0.19 -17.12
N GLY A 371 -9.05 0.12 -16.40
CA GLY A 371 -7.83 0.80 -16.78
C GLY A 371 -7.35 0.43 -18.19
N ASN A 372 -7.32 -0.86 -18.51
CA ASN A 372 -6.99 -1.34 -19.85
C ASN A 372 -7.97 -0.84 -20.93
N GLU A 373 -9.28 -0.76 -20.63
CA GLU A 373 -10.26 -0.17 -21.55
C GLU A 373 -9.98 1.31 -21.83
N ALA A 374 -9.57 2.08 -20.81
CA ALA A 374 -9.15 3.48 -20.98
C ALA A 374 -7.92 3.57 -21.90
N VAL A 375 -6.89 2.75 -21.64
CA VAL A 375 -5.66 2.73 -22.45
C VAL A 375 -5.96 2.38 -23.92
N GLN A 376 -6.78 1.36 -24.17
CA GLN A 376 -7.14 0.99 -25.53
C GLN A 376 -7.94 2.09 -26.25
N THR A 377 -8.85 2.74 -25.54
CA THR A 377 -9.62 3.87 -26.09
C THR A 377 -8.69 5.04 -26.39
N LEU A 378 -7.77 5.37 -25.48
CA LEU A 378 -6.78 6.42 -25.66
C LEU A 378 -5.85 6.14 -26.84
N LEU A 379 -5.37 4.91 -26.99
CA LEU A 379 -4.53 4.49 -28.13
C LEU A 379 -5.26 4.59 -29.47
N LYS A 380 -6.55 4.23 -29.50
CA LYS A 380 -7.37 4.38 -30.70
C LYS A 380 -7.50 5.86 -31.07
N ARG A 381 -7.85 6.72 -30.11
CA ARG A 381 -7.98 8.17 -30.34
C ARG A 381 -6.65 8.84 -30.67
N ALA A 382 -5.55 8.38 -30.08
CA ALA A 382 -4.19 8.79 -30.42
C ALA A 382 -3.87 8.56 -31.90
N GLU A 383 -4.35 7.45 -32.50
CA GLU A 383 -4.21 7.22 -33.93
C GLU A 383 -5.19 8.04 -34.77
N ASP A 384 -6.48 7.98 -34.43
CA ASP A 384 -7.57 8.55 -35.24
C ASP A 384 -7.50 10.10 -35.28
N ASP A 385 -7.02 10.74 -34.21
CA ASP A 385 -6.94 12.20 -34.07
C ASP A 385 -5.49 12.73 -33.98
N ARG A 386 -4.50 11.98 -34.46
CA ARG A 386 -3.06 12.32 -34.35
C ARG A 386 -2.67 13.71 -34.88
N ASP A 387 -3.41 14.23 -35.86
CA ASP A 387 -3.20 15.55 -36.47
C ASP A 387 -3.99 16.68 -35.80
N ARG A 388 -4.78 16.36 -34.76
CA ARG A 388 -5.73 17.26 -34.10
C ARG A 388 -5.50 17.40 -32.61
N VAL A 389 -4.78 16.48 -31.97
CA VAL A 389 -4.48 16.54 -30.54
C VAL A 389 -3.08 16.01 -30.25
N VAL A 390 -2.37 16.66 -29.32
CA VAL A 390 -1.14 16.10 -28.74
C VAL A 390 -1.47 15.51 -27.38
N ILE A 391 -1.18 14.23 -27.17
CA ILE A 391 -1.32 13.56 -25.88
C ILE A 391 0.04 13.51 -25.20
N ILE A 392 0.12 13.96 -23.96
CA ILE A 392 1.31 13.90 -23.11
C ILE A 392 1.01 12.97 -21.94
N LEU A 393 1.79 11.90 -21.80
CA LEU A 393 1.69 10.99 -20.66
C LEU A 393 2.81 11.28 -19.66
N ALA A 394 2.45 11.62 -18.42
CA ALA A 394 3.41 11.98 -17.39
C ALA A 394 3.46 10.93 -16.27
N GLY A 395 4.64 10.73 -15.68
CA GLY A 395 4.81 9.87 -14.50
C GLY A 395 6.27 9.71 -14.07
N TYR A 396 6.49 8.83 -13.10
CA TYR A 396 7.83 8.44 -12.65
C TYR A 396 8.53 7.56 -13.67
N GLU A 397 9.85 7.63 -13.74
CA GLU A 397 10.62 7.04 -14.84
C GLU A 397 10.45 5.51 -14.93
N ALA A 398 10.65 4.79 -13.82
CA ALA A 398 10.55 3.34 -13.77
C ALA A 398 9.12 2.81 -13.96
N GLU A 399 8.13 3.56 -13.50
CA GLU A 399 6.71 3.28 -13.65
C GLU A 399 6.28 3.47 -15.10
N MET A 400 6.72 4.56 -15.74
CA MET A 400 6.44 4.83 -17.14
C MET A 400 7.11 3.80 -18.07
N ASP A 401 8.32 3.35 -17.76
CA ASP A 401 8.99 2.28 -18.52
C ASP A 401 8.16 0.98 -18.49
N ARG A 402 7.70 0.59 -17.31
CA ARG A 402 6.81 -0.58 -17.14
C ARG A 402 5.49 -0.38 -17.88
N PHE A 403 4.90 0.81 -17.77
CA PHE A 403 3.63 1.13 -18.41
C PHE A 403 3.74 1.08 -19.95
N LEU A 404 4.79 1.66 -20.54
CA LEU A 404 5.01 1.61 -21.99
C LEU A 404 5.34 0.19 -22.47
N ALA A 405 6.09 -0.59 -21.67
CA ALA A 405 6.40 -1.99 -21.98
C ALA A 405 5.18 -2.92 -21.90
N SER A 406 4.12 -2.52 -21.18
CA SER A 406 2.90 -3.32 -21.03
C SER A 406 2.13 -3.53 -22.34
N ASN A 407 2.28 -2.62 -23.31
CA ASN A 407 1.57 -2.67 -24.58
C ASN A 407 2.42 -2.09 -25.72
N PRO A 408 2.76 -2.89 -26.76
CA PRO A 408 3.52 -2.41 -27.92
C PRO A 408 2.90 -1.17 -28.61
N GLY A 409 1.58 -1.01 -28.54
CA GLY A 409 0.87 0.15 -29.07
C GLY A 409 1.22 1.47 -28.36
N LEU A 410 1.49 1.42 -27.05
CA LEU A 410 1.96 2.58 -26.28
C LEU A 410 3.38 2.96 -26.69
N ALA A 411 4.31 1.99 -26.68
CA ALA A 411 5.70 2.23 -27.06
C ALA A 411 5.85 2.80 -28.49
N SER A 412 4.99 2.35 -29.42
CA SER A 412 5.02 2.84 -30.80
C SER A 412 4.49 4.27 -30.97
N ARG A 413 3.37 4.62 -30.32
CA ARG A 413 2.71 5.94 -30.46
C ARG A 413 3.34 7.03 -29.58
N PHE A 414 3.93 6.63 -28.46
CA PHE A 414 4.54 7.52 -27.47
C PHE A 414 6.07 7.35 -27.44
N ALA A 415 6.70 7.41 -28.61
CA ALA A 415 8.14 7.16 -28.76
C ALA A 415 9.04 8.33 -28.29
N THR A 416 8.50 9.55 -28.23
CA THR A 416 9.27 10.74 -27.86
C THR A 416 9.21 10.93 -26.36
N ARG A 417 10.35 10.76 -25.67
CA ARG A 417 10.46 10.90 -24.21
C ARG A 417 11.23 12.15 -23.84
N ILE A 418 10.72 12.89 -22.86
CA ILE A 418 11.39 13.99 -22.18
C ILE A 418 11.59 13.60 -20.72
N THR A 419 12.85 13.55 -20.29
CA THR A 419 13.25 13.22 -18.92
C THR A 419 13.48 14.49 -18.11
N PHE A 420 12.82 14.60 -16.97
CA PHE A 420 12.88 15.69 -16.03
C PHE A 420 13.75 15.28 -14.83
N PRO A 421 14.99 15.79 -14.73
CA PRO A 421 15.84 15.50 -13.57
C PRO A 421 15.30 16.18 -12.30
N SER A 422 15.70 15.67 -11.14
CA SER A 422 15.53 16.37 -9.86
C SER A 422 16.31 17.68 -9.86
N TYR A 423 15.81 18.68 -9.15
CA TYR A 423 16.51 19.96 -9.03
C TYR A 423 17.72 19.84 -8.09
N THR A 424 18.79 20.51 -8.47
CA THR A 424 19.97 20.73 -7.63
C THR A 424 19.67 21.72 -6.50
N ALA A 425 20.48 21.71 -5.44
CA ALA A 425 20.31 22.65 -4.32
C ALA A 425 20.33 24.12 -4.78
N ASP A 426 21.17 24.47 -5.76
CA ASP A 426 21.24 25.81 -6.35
C ASP A 426 20.00 26.17 -7.18
N GLU A 427 19.40 25.21 -7.88
CA GLU A 427 18.13 25.41 -8.60
C GLU A 427 16.98 25.60 -7.61
N LEU A 428 16.90 24.80 -6.55
CA LEU A 428 15.90 24.95 -5.48
C LEU A 428 16.00 26.31 -4.82
N ARG A 429 17.23 26.78 -4.53
CA ARG A 429 17.49 28.12 -4.00
C ARG A 429 16.98 29.23 -4.93
N ARG A 430 17.27 29.12 -6.23
CA ARG A 430 16.75 30.09 -7.23
C ARG A 430 15.22 30.08 -7.31
N ILE A 431 14.60 28.89 -7.26
CA ILE A 431 13.13 28.76 -7.24
C ILE A 431 12.57 29.42 -5.98
N ALA A 432 13.19 29.22 -4.82
CA ALA A 432 12.76 29.82 -3.57
C ALA A 432 12.85 31.35 -3.62
N ALA A 433 13.97 31.89 -4.10
CA ALA A 433 14.16 33.34 -4.27
C ALA A 433 13.06 33.95 -5.16
N PHE A 434 12.76 33.30 -6.30
CA PHE A 434 11.67 33.71 -7.18
C PHE A 434 10.31 33.70 -6.48
N LEU A 435 10.01 32.67 -5.67
CA LEU A 435 8.73 32.57 -4.96
C LEU A 435 8.61 33.58 -3.80
N PHE A 436 9.69 33.89 -3.08
CA PHE A 436 9.69 34.95 -2.07
C PHE A 436 9.48 36.32 -2.73
N GLU A 437 10.16 36.60 -3.84
CA GLU A 437 9.99 37.85 -4.60
C GLU A 437 8.54 38.00 -5.11
N GLN A 438 7.96 36.95 -5.67
CA GLN A 438 6.57 36.95 -6.14
C GLN A 438 5.56 37.26 -5.02
N ARG A 439 5.87 36.87 -3.78
CA ARG A 439 5.05 37.13 -2.60
C ARG A 439 5.30 38.51 -1.97
N GLY A 440 6.40 39.17 -2.34
CA GLY A 440 6.85 40.42 -1.69
C GLY A 440 7.49 40.20 -0.32
N ASP A 441 7.94 38.97 -0.03
CA ASP A 441 8.62 38.62 1.21
C ASP A 441 10.12 38.97 1.09
N LEU A 442 10.70 39.48 2.18
CA LEU A 442 12.14 39.77 2.29
C LEU A 442 12.85 38.67 3.08
N LEU A 443 14.09 38.33 2.71
CA LEU A 443 14.94 37.43 3.47
C LEU A 443 15.95 38.24 4.30
N ASP A 444 16.12 37.89 5.58
CA ASP A 444 17.23 38.43 6.36
C ASP A 444 18.60 37.89 5.88
N ALA A 445 19.69 38.47 6.38
CA ALA A 445 21.05 38.12 5.95
C ALA A 445 21.44 36.65 6.24
N GLU A 446 20.84 36.02 7.26
CA GLU A 446 21.12 34.64 7.69
C GLU A 446 20.15 33.61 7.09
N ALA A 447 19.00 34.07 6.60
CA ALA A 447 17.93 33.27 6.02
C ALA A 447 18.38 32.60 4.72
N GLU A 448 19.04 33.34 3.82
CA GLU A 448 19.53 32.80 2.56
C GLU A 448 20.61 31.70 2.76
N PRO A 449 21.64 31.89 3.62
CA PRO A 449 22.56 30.81 4.00
C PRO A 449 21.87 29.63 4.69
N ALA A 450 20.85 29.86 5.52
CA ALA A 450 20.07 28.79 6.14
C ALA A 450 19.32 27.97 5.09
N LEU A 451 18.62 28.62 4.17
CA LEU A 451 17.90 28.00 3.07
C LEU A 451 18.82 27.11 2.21
N ARG A 452 20.00 27.63 1.84
CA ARG A 452 21.00 26.87 1.08
C ARG A 452 21.41 25.59 1.81
N ARG A 453 21.78 25.68 3.09
CA ARG A 453 22.17 24.51 3.90
C ARG A 453 21.06 23.47 3.97
N ARG A 454 19.81 23.90 4.11
CA ARG A 454 18.64 23.01 4.16
C ARG A 454 18.38 22.31 2.83
N PHE A 455 18.52 23.00 1.70
CA PHE A 455 18.42 22.36 0.38
C PHE A 455 19.59 21.41 0.10
N GLU A 456 20.82 21.77 0.46
CA GLU A 456 21.98 20.87 0.39
C GLU A 456 21.74 19.60 1.21
N GLN A 457 21.21 19.75 2.44
CA GLN A 457 20.85 18.63 3.31
C GLN A 457 19.78 17.73 2.67
N ALA A 458 18.72 18.31 2.08
CA ALA A 458 17.66 17.55 1.42
C ALA A 458 18.18 16.76 0.20
N VAL A 459 19.05 17.37 -0.60
CA VAL A 459 19.65 16.75 -1.79
C VAL A 459 20.65 15.66 -1.41
N GLN A 460 21.55 15.91 -0.46
CA GLN A 460 22.55 14.94 0.01
C GLN A 460 21.90 13.68 0.60
N ARG A 461 20.78 13.85 1.29
CA ARG A 461 20.02 12.73 1.86
C ARG A 461 19.13 12.01 0.85
N GLY A 462 19.08 12.47 -0.40
CA GLY A 462 18.26 11.88 -1.46
C GLY A 462 16.75 12.06 -1.25
N ALA A 463 16.34 12.97 -0.37
CA ALA A 463 14.94 13.15 0.02
C ALA A 463 14.17 14.08 -0.92
N ILE A 464 14.85 14.77 -1.84
CA ILE A 464 14.21 15.82 -2.66
C ILE A 464 13.11 15.29 -3.58
N ASP A 465 13.23 14.04 -4.03
CA ASP A 465 12.22 13.39 -4.88
C ASP A 465 10.97 13.05 -4.09
N ASP A 466 11.12 12.54 -2.86
CA ASP A 466 10.01 12.25 -1.95
C ASP A 466 9.31 13.53 -1.48
N LEU A 467 10.09 14.60 -1.27
CA LEU A 467 9.57 15.93 -0.92
C LEU A 467 8.83 16.59 -2.09
N GLY A 468 9.10 16.16 -3.32
CA GLY A 468 8.45 16.70 -4.52
C GLY A 468 9.09 17.98 -5.05
N ASN A 469 10.42 18.11 -4.99
CA ASN A 469 11.20 19.09 -5.76
C ASN A 469 10.65 20.54 -5.67
N GLY A 470 10.21 21.15 -6.79
CA GLY A 470 9.68 22.51 -6.78
C GLY A 470 8.39 22.69 -5.95
N ARG A 471 7.61 21.61 -5.76
CA ARG A 471 6.46 21.62 -4.84
C ARG A 471 6.92 21.77 -3.40
N PHE A 472 8.01 21.08 -3.02
CA PHE A 472 8.64 21.25 -1.70
C PHE A 472 9.06 22.68 -1.47
N VAL A 473 9.73 23.32 -2.44
CA VAL A 473 10.16 24.72 -2.31
C VAL A 473 8.96 25.65 -2.09
N ARG A 474 7.86 25.45 -2.83
CA ARG A 474 6.64 26.23 -2.62
C ARG A 474 6.08 26.05 -1.22
N SER A 475 5.95 24.80 -0.76
CA SER A 475 5.48 24.51 0.60
C SER A 475 6.41 25.10 1.66
N LEU A 476 7.73 25.06 1.46
CA LEU A 476 8.72 25.63 2.37
C LEU A 476 8.57 27.15 2.47
N VAL A 477 8.43 27.85 1.34
CA VAL A 477 8.21 29.30 1.29
C VAL A 477 6.91 29.69 2.01
N GLU A 478 5.83 28.97 1.74
CA GLU A 478 4.53 29.19 2.40
C GLU A 478 4.63 28.97 3.92
N LYS A 479 5.29 27.89 4.35
CA LYS A 479 5.49 27.57 5.76
C LYS A 479 6.44 28.53 6.47
N ALA A 480 7.48 29.01 5.79
CA ALA A 480 8.39 30.02 6.36
C ALA A 480 7.67 31.35 6.57
N ALA A 481 6.76 31.73 5.66
CA ALA A 481 5.89 32.89 5.86
C ALA A 481 4.91 32.69 7.03
N GLU A 482 4.30 31.51 7.18
CA GLU A 482 3.46 31.18 8.34
C GLU A 482 4.25 31.25 9.66
N ALA A 483 5.46 30.70 9.69
CA ALA A 483 6.35 30.74 10.86
C ALA A 483 6.75 32.18 11.22
N ARG A 484 7.04 33.02 10.22
CA ARG A 484 7.26 34.45 10.40
C ARG A 484 6.04 35.11 11.04
N ASP A 485 4.83 34.87 10.51
CA ASP A 485 3.61 35.50 11.02
C ASP A 485 3.37 35.12 12.49
N VAL A 486 3.57 33.86 12.85
CA VAL A 486 3.53 33.40 14.25
C VAL A 486 4.58 34.11 15.09
N ARG A 487 5.84 34.19 14.63
CA ARG A 487 6.93 34.88 15.34
C ARG A 487 6.60 36.36 15.57
N VAL A 488 6.12 37.07 14.56
CA VAL A 488 5.82 38.51 14.66
C VAL A 488 4.67 38.76 15.63
N VAL A 489 3.61 37.94 15.58
CA VAL A 489 2.46 38.06 16.50
C VAL A 489 2.82 37.70 17.94
N THR A 490 3.68 36.70 18.15
CA THR A 490 4.07 36.24 19.50
C THR A 490 5.15 37.11 20.14
N SER A 491 6.02 37.73 19.33
CA SER A 491 7.08 38.63 19.82
C SER A 491 6.55 40.04 20.13
N GLY A 492 5.48 40.47 19.43
CA GLY A 492 4.77 41.70 19.73
C GLY A 492 3.84 41.53 20.94
N GLY A 493 4.31 41.83 22.15
CA GLY A 493 3.39 42.04 23.27
C GLY A 493 2.35 43.11 22.89
N GLN A 494 1.13 43.05 23.45
CA GLN A 494 -0.02 43.92 23.13
C GLN A 494 0.24 45.46 23.19
N ALA A 495 1.45 45.90 23.54
CA ALA A 495 1.84 47.29 23.73
C ALA A 495 2.48 47.97 22.50
N HIS A 496 3.00 47.23 21.49
CA HIS A 496 3.61 47.85 20.30
C HIS A 496 3.22 47.10 19.01
N PRO A 497 2.64 47.78 18.01
CA PRO A 497 2.42 47.17 16.71
C PRO A 497 3.76 46.82 16.05
N PRO A 498 3.88 45.66 15.37
CA PRO A 498 5.10 45.26 14.70
C PRO A 498 5.47 46.24 13.57
N ASP A 499 6.77 46.44 13.37
CA ASP A 499 7.29 47.24 12.26
C ASP A 499 6.79 46.67 10.93
N PRO A 500 6.28 47.49 9.99
CA PRO A 500 5.93 47.06 8.64
C PRO A 500 6.99 46.20 7.94
N GLN A 501 8.29 46.43 8.19
CA GLN A 501 9.35 45.59 7.63
C GLN A 501 9.41 44.20 8.26
N GLU A 502 9.09 44.06 9.55
CA GLU A 502 9.05 42.75 10.22
C GLU A 502 7.92 41.87 9.71
N LEU A 503 6.81 42.46 9.27
CA LEU A 503 5.66 41.74 8.70
C LEU A 503 6.00 41.02 7.39
N VAL A 504 7.04 41.45 6.68
CA VAL A 504 7.45 40.87 5.39
C VAL A 504 8.80 40.16 5.46
N THR A 505 9.56 40.30 6.55
CA THR A 505 10.91 39.73 6.68
C THR A 505 10.90 38.33 7.29
N VAL A 506 11.23 37.32 6.49
CA VAL A 506 11.47 35.93 6.90
C VAL A 506 12.91 35.80 7.40
N ARG A 507 13.07 35.21 8.59
CA ARG A 507 14.35 35.00 9.26
C ARG A 507 14.79 33.54 9.21
N ALA A 508 16.07 33.27 9.51
CA ALA A 508 16.60 31.90 9.55
C ALA A 508 15.81 30.92 10.45
N PRO A 509 15.32 31.31 11.65
CA PRO A 509 14.48 30.43 12.47
C PRO A 509 13.14 30.06 11.82
N ASP A 510 12.57 30.98 11.03
CA ASP A 510 11.30 30.75 10.33
C ASP A 510 11.48 29.67 9.24
N ILE A 511 12.62 29.70 8.52
CA ILE A 511 13.02 28.67 7.55
C ILE A 511 13.30 27.33 8.23
N ALA A 512 13.98 27.34 9.38
CA ALA A 512 14.27 26.13 10.12
C ALA A 512 12.98 25.44 10.58
N ALA A 513 12.07 26.18 11.20
CA ALA A 513 10.77 25.66 11.64
C ALA A 513 9.96 25.09 10.46
N ALA A 514 9.92 25.81 9.33
CA ALA A 514 9.23 25.36 8.12
C ALA A 514 9.85 24.07 7.53
N PHE A 515 11.17 23.99 7.49
CA PHE A 515 11.88 22.82 6.98
C PHE A 515 11.66 21.60 7.88
N ASP A 516 11.77 21.79 9.19
CA ASP A 516 11.61 20.72 10.16
C ASP A 516 10.15 20.19 10.14
N ASP A 517 9.12 21.06 10.03
CA ASP A 517 7.72 20.66 9.85
C ASP A 517 7.52 19.81 8.57
N LEU A 518 8.07 20.27 7.45
CA LEU A 518 7.93 19.57 6.16
C LEU A 518 8.74 18.28 6.07
N THR A 519 9.76 18.11 6.90
CA THR A 519 10.63 16.93 6.85
C THR A 519 10.45 15.97 8.04
N ALA A 520 9.69 16.34 9.07
CA ALA A 520 9.49 15.54 10.29
C ALA A 520 8.98 14.11 10.02
N HIS A 521 8.17 13.92 8.98
CA HIS A 521 7.60 12.63 8.60
C HIS A 521 8.57 11.75 7.78
N LEU A 522 9.70 12.30 7.33
CA LEU A 522 10.69 11.57 6.56
C LEU A 522 11.69 10.88 7.48
N PRO A 523 11.96 9.57 7.26
CA PRO A 523 12.93 8.84 8.06
C PRO A 523 14.30 9.50 7.94
N GLY A 524 14.87 9.90 9.08
CA GLY A 524 16.14 10.59 9.13
C GLY A 524 16.12 12.12 9.29
N PHE A 525 14.95 12.74 9.13
CA PHE A 525 14.74 14.17 9.34
C PHE A 525 13.97 14.49 10.63
N GLY A 526 13.58 13.47 11.40
CA GLY A 526 13.21 13.65 12.81
C GLY A 526 14.41 14.12 13.65
N GLU A 527 14.15 14.36 14.94
CA GLU A 527 15.20 14.70 15.91
C GLU A 527 16.35 13.68 15.79
N ALA A 528 17.57 14.15 15.55
CA ALA A 528 18.70 13.26 15.39
C ALA A 528 18.82 12.44 16.68
N PRO A 529 18.83 11.09 16.61
CA PRO A 529 18.93 10.28 17.82
C PRO A 529 20.18 10.71 18.58
N ASP A 530 20.05 10.89 19.89
CA ASP A 530 21.20 11.26 20.70
C ASP A 530 22.19 10.09 20.75
N ILE A 531 23.47 10.38 20.51
CA ILE A 531 24.53 9.38 20.59
C ILE A 531 24.59 8.84 22.02
N ASP A 532 24.47 9.71 23.01
CA ASP A 532 24.57 9.34 24.42
C ASP A 532 23.38 8.46 24.84
N GLU A 533 22.17 8.74 24.34
CA GLU A 533 21.00 7.86 24.51
C GLU A 533 21.22 6.48 23.87
N ALA A 534 21.71 6.42 22.63
CA ALA A 534 21.97 5.15 21.96
C ALA A 534 23.07 4.32 22.68
N LEU A 535 24.09 4.97 23.22
CA LEU A 535 25.13 4.33 24.02
C LEU A 535 24.61 3.91 25.40
N ALA A 536 23.73 4.69 26.02
CA ALA A 536 23.07 4.32 27.27
C ALA A 536 22.21 3.06 27.10
N GLU A 537 21.49 2.93 25.98
CA GLU A 537 20.75 1.71 25.66
C GLU A 537 21.67 0.50 25.49
N LEU A 538 22.82 0.68 24.83
CA LEU A 538 23.84 -0.38 24.74
C LEU A 538 24.35 -0.79 26.13
N ASP A 539 24.58 0.18 27.00
CA ASP A 539 25.11 -0.05 28.34
C ASP A 539 24.11 -0.77 29.23
N ALA A 540 22.82 -0.50 29.05
CA ALA A 540 21.71 -1.18 29.72
C ALA A 540 21.53 -2.64 29.27
N MET A 541 22.03 -3.05 28.10
CA MET A 541 22.01 -4.46 27.70
C MET A 541 22.87 -5.29 28.65
N ILE A 542 22.33 -6.39 29.18
CA ILE A 542 23.05 -7.24 30.14
C ILE A 542 24.19 -7.97 29.43
N GLY A 543 25.34 -8.05 30.10
CA GLY A 543 26.55 -8.70 29.57
C GLY A 543 27.17 -7.95 28.39
N LEU A 544 27.63 -8.71 27.38
CA LEU A 544 28.18 -8.20 26.12
C LEU A 544 29.37 -7.23 26.25
N ASP A 545 30.13 -7.26 27.35
CA ASP A 545 31.27 -6.36 27.57
C ASP A 545 32.30 -6.29 26.42
N PRO A 546 32.63 -7.40 25.73
CA PRO A 546 33.49 -7.33 24.55
C PRO A 546 32.87 -6.49 23.42
N VAL A 547 31.56 -6.62 23.20
CA VAL A 547 30.82 -5.87 22.18
C VAL A 547 30.73 -4.39 22.57
N LYS A 548 30.36 -4.09 23.82
CA LYS A 548 30.29 -2.71 24.33
C LYS A 548 31.59 -1.96 24.14
N ARG A 549 32.73 -2.59 24.49
CA ARG A 549 34.07 -2.01 24.29
C ARG A 549 34.39 -1.76 22.81
N GLN A 550 34.08 -2.72 21.93
CA GLN A 550 34.31 -2.57 20.49
C GLN A 550 33.46 -1.45 19.89
N VAL A 551 32.18 -1.37 20.24
CA VAL A 551 31.28 -0.31 19.77
C VAL A 551 31.76 1.05 20.25
N ARG A 552 32.13 1.22 21.53
CA ARG A 552 32.67 2.49 22.03
C ARG A 552 33.95 2.91 21.31
N SER A 553 34.87 1.96 21.06
CA SER A 553 36.08 2.22 20.28
C SER A 553 35.75 2.69 18.87
N LEU A 554 34.74 2.09 18.23
CA LEU A 554 34.27 2.49 16.91
C LEU A 554 33.66 3.90 16.94
N VAL A 555 32.78 4.19 17.89
CA VAL A 555 32.16 5.53 18.03
C VAL A 555 33.24 6.60 18.21
N ALA A 556 34.21 6.37 19.09
CA ALA A 556 35.31 7.30 19.30
C ALA A 556 36.13 7.53 18.03
N GLN A 557 36.42 6.48 17.26
CA GLN A 557 37.12 6.61 15.97
C GLN A 557 36.31 7.44 14.96
N LEU A 558 34.99 7.24 14.90
CA LEU A 558 34.10 7.98 13.98
C LEU A 558 33.97 9.46 14.38
N GLN A 559 33.86 9.76 15.68
CA GLN A 559 33.87 11.13 16.18
C GLN A 559 35.18 11.86 15.85
N MET A 560 36.33 11.19 16.04
CA MET A 560 37.63 11.76 15.68
C MET A 560 37.80 11.94 14.17
N ALA A 561 37.26 11.02 13.37
CA ALA A 561 37.21 11.14 11.92
C ALA A 561 36.40 12.38 11.49
N LYS A 562 35.22 12.59 12.07
CA LYS A 562 34.37 13.76 11.81
C LYS A 562 35.07 15.07 12.20
N LEU A 563 35.65 15.13 13.40
CA LEU A 563 36.39 16.31 13.86
C LEU A 563 37.57 16.67 12.95
N ARG A 564 38.28 15.67 12.42
CA ARG A 564 39.37 15.87 11.45
C ARG A 564 38.87 16.45 10.13
N GLU A 565 37.74 15.94 9.64
CA GLU A 565 37.10 16.42 8.42
C GLU A 565 36.62 17.87 8.56
N GLU A 566 36.00 18.22 9.69
CA GLU A 566 35.59 19.59 10.03
C GLU A 566 36.79 20.56 10.07
N GLN A 567 37.98 20.08 10.43
CA GLN A 567 39.23 20.84 10.40
C GLN A 567 39.93 20.82 9.04
N GLY A 568 39.32 20.27 8.00
CA GLY A 568 39.88 20.18 6.65
C GLY A 568 41.09 19.24 6.54
N LEU A 569 41.31 18.36 7.52
CA LEU A 569 42.38 17.38 7.48
C LEU A 569 41.98 16.21 6.56
N ARG A 570 42.95 15.67 5.82
CA ARG A 570 42.71 14.47 5.01
C ARG A 570 42.34 13.31 5.93
N ASN A 571 41.11 12.85 5.77
CA ASN A 571 40.60 11.70 6.48
C ASN A 571 40.33 10.57 5.48
N HIS A 572 40.61 9.33 5.89
CA HIS A 572 40.13 8.18 5.13
C HIS A 572 38.70 7.89 5.59
N PRO A 573 37.72 7.78 4.68
CA PRO A 573 36.35 7.47 5.07
C PRO A 573 36.35 6.12 5.81
N PRO A 574 35.87 6.06 7.06
CA PRO A 574 35.91 4.82 7.83
C PRO A 574 35.02 3.75 7.17
N MET A 575 35.51 2.52 7.17
CA MET A 575 34.84 1.35 6.58
C MET A 575 33.54 1.04 7.34
N ARG A 576 32.48 0.68 6.60
CA ARG A 576 31.09 0.74 7.10
C ARG A 576 30.36 -0.60 7.21
N HIS A 577 30.99 -1.72 6.85
CA HIS A 577 30.32 -3.02 6.89
C HIS A 577 30.87 -3.92 7.98
N PHE A 578 29.97 -4.65 8.64
CA PHE A 578 30.26 -5.42 9.85
C PHE A 578 29.95 -6.90 9.65
N VAL A 579 30.70 -7.74 10.34
CA VAL A 579 30.39 -9.15 10.54
C VAL A 579 30.05 -9.37 12.00
N PHE A 580 28.83 -9.82 12.27
CA PHE A 580 28.37 -10.16 13.61
C PHE A 580 28.43 -11.67 13.77
N SER A 581 29.41 -12.15 14.54
CA SER A 581 29.66 -13.59 14.71
C SER A 581 29.31 -14.03 16.12
N GLY A 582 28.41 -15.00 16.25
CA GLY A 582 28.10 -15.61 17.54
C GLY A 582 26.82 -16.46 17.53
N PRO A 583 26.55 -17.22 18.61
CA PRO A 583 25.36 -18.08 18.74
C PRO A 583 24.04 -17.31 18.66
N PRO A 584 22.90 -17.95 18.30
CA PRO A 584 21.60 -17.29 18.22
C PRO A 584 21.16 -16.75 19.58
N GLY A 585 20.40 -15.65 19.56
CA GLY A 585 19.85 -15.03 20.79
C GLY A 585 20.87 -14.29 21.67
N THR A 586 22.04 -13.96 21.14
CA THR A 586 23.08 -13.13 21.80
C THR A 586 22.93 -11.62 21.57
N GLY A 587 21.81 -11.16 21.00
CA GLY A 587 21.52 -9.72 20.85
C GLY A 587 22.09 -9.03 19.59
N LYS A 588 22.56 -9.79 18.60
CA LYS A 588 23.07 -9.28 17.31
C LYS A 588 22.18 -8.22 16.65
N THR A 589 20.89 -8.53 16.47
CA THR A 589 19.93 -7.63 15.83
C THR A 589 19.70 -6.37 16.65
N SER A 590 19.65 -6.48 17.98
CA SER A 590 19.50 -5.34 18.88
C SER A 590 20.70 -4.38 18.78
N VAL A 591 21.92 -4.91 18.78
CA VAL A 591 23.14 -4.10 18.62
C VAL A 591 23.21 -3.46 17.23
N ALA A 592 22.72 -4.13 16.18
CA ALA A 592 22.65 -3.53 14.84
C ALA A 592 21.73 -2.29 14.79
N ARG A 593 20.60 -2.31 15.53
CA ARG A 593 19.68 -1.16 15.67
C ARG A 593 20.32 -0.01 16.43
N ILE A 594 21.06 -0.30 17.49
CA ILE A 594 21.84 0.71 18.22
C ILE A 594 22.89 1.34 17.30
N LEU A 595 23.67 0.53 16.56
CA LEU A 595 24.64 1.05 15.61
C LEU A 595 23.98 1.92 14.53
N GLY A 596 22.80 1.54 14.03
CA GLY A 596 22.03 2.36 13.09
C GLY A 596 21.74 3.77 13.63
N ARG A 597 21.30 3.87 14.89
CA ARG A 597 21.09 5.16 15.57
C ARG A 597 22.39 5.94 15.75
N VAL A 598 23.46 5.29 16.20
CA VAL A 598 24.77 5.93 16.36
C VAL A 598 25.27 6.51 15.03
N PHE A 599 25.16 5.76 13.93
CA PHE A 599 25.57 6.24 12.62
C PHE A 599 24.70 7.39 12.10
N ALA A 600 23.39 7.33 12.33
CA ALA A 600 22.46 8.41 11.97
C ALA A 600 22.78 9.70 12.76
N ALA A 601 23.00 9.56 14.07
CA ALA A 601 23.37 10.66 14.97
C ALA A 601 24.69 11.34 14.58
N LEU A 602 25.67 10.55 14.12
CA LEU A 602 26.94 11.07 13.62
C LEU A 602 26.83 11.74 12.24
N GLY A 603 25.71 11.57 11.55
CA GLY A 603 25.46 12.08 10.19
C GLY A 603 26.04 11.19 9.08
N LEU A 604 26.40 9.94 9.40
CA LEU A 604 26.96 8.96 8.46
C LEU A 604 25.88 8.19 7.68
N LEU A 605 24.70 8.07 8.27
CA LEU A 605 23.50 7.49 7.67
C LEU A 605 22.40 8.54 7.71
N SER A 606 21.53 8.56 6.70
CA SER A 606 20.40 9.48 6.71
C SER A 606 19.36 9.04 7.72
N ARG A 607 19.18 7.74 7.97
CA ARG A 607 18.18 7.16 8.88
C ARG A 607 18.78 6.11 9.82
N ALA A 608 18.14 5.92 10.97
CA ALA A 608 18.54 4.92 11.96
C ALA A 608 18.00 3.51 11.68
N ASP A 609 17.12 3.37 10.68
CA ASP A 609 16.37 2.13 10.45
C ASP A 609 17.27 0.96 10.00
N VAL A 610 16.97 -0.20 10.54
CA VAL A 610 17.56 -1.49 10.15
C VAL A 610 16.56 -2.27 9.32
N VAL A 611 16.94 -2.61 8.10
CA VAL A 611 16.22 -3.56 7.25
C VAL A 611 16.80 -4.94 7.50
N GLU A 612 16.02 -5.80 8.14
CA GLU A 612 16.39 -7.20 8.35
C GLU A 612 16.06 -8.04 7.11
N ALA A 613 16.96 -8.96 6.77
CA ALA A 613 16.85 -9.82 5.61
C ALA A 613 17.41 -11.22 5.90
N GLN A 614 16.79 -12.22 5.28
CA GLN A 614 17.27 -13.59 5.24
C GLN A 614 17.49 -14.02 3.79
N ARG A 615 18.07 -15.21 3.58
CA ARG A 615 18.30 -15.77 2.24
C ARG A 615 17.06 -15.69 1.33
N SER A 616 15.87 -15.98 1.86
CA SER A 616 14.62 -15.93 1.09
C SER A 616 14.25 -14.53 0.59
N ASP A 617 14.77 -13.47 1.18
CA ASP A 617 14.53 -12.09 0.77
C ASP A 617 15.49 -11.62 -0.31
N LEU A 618 16.67 -12.24 -0.39
CA LEU A 618 17.72 -11.89 -1.35
C LEU A 618 17.62 -12.71 -2.65
N VAL A 619 17.32 -14.01 -2.52
CA VAL A 619 17.36 -14.97 -3.62
C VAL A 619 16.01 -15.06 -4.34
N GLY A 620 16.02 -14.96 -5.67
CA GLY A 620 14.84 -15.06 -6.52
C GLY A 620 14.48 -16.50 -6.90
N GLU A 621 13.26 -16.72 -7.38
CA GLU A 621 12.78 -18.06 -7.81
C GLU A 621 13.21 -18.42 -9.24
N HIS A 622 13.69 -17.44 -10.02
CA HIS A 622 14.00 -17.57 -11.45
C HIS A 622 15.32 -16.87 -11.80
N LEU A 623 15.96 -17.30 -12.90
CA LEU A 623 17.21 -16.74 -13.40
C LEU A 623 17.06 -15.22 -13.68
N GLY A 624 17.99 -14.40 -13.17
CA GLY A 624 17.97 -12.94 -13.31
C GLY A 624 17.00 -12.20 -12.37
N ALA A 625 16.15 -12.92 -11.62
CA ALA A 625 15.30 -12.31 -10.61
C ALA A 625 16.07 -11.98 -9.31
N THR A 626 17.14 -12.73 -9.02
CA THR A 626 17.92 -12.57 -7.78
C THR A 626 18.62 -11.21 -7.72
N ALA A 627 19.28 -10.77 -8.79
CA ALA A 627 19.91 -9.45 -8.83
C ALA A 627 18.88 -8.32 -8.61
N ILE A 628 17.69 -8.41 -9.23
CA ILE A 628 16.60 -7.44 -9.05
C ILE A 628 16.09 -7.45 -7.61
N LYS A 629 15.87 -8.63 -7.04
CA LYS A 629 15.31 -8.79 -5.69
C LYS A 629 16.29 -8.30 -4.62
N THR A 630 17.57 -8.68 -4.74
CA THR A 630 18.66 -8.17 -3.90
C THR A 630 18.80 -6.65 -4.06
N GLY A 631 18.79 -6.13 -5.29
CA GLY A 631 18.83 -4.70 -5.56
C GLY A 631 17.71 -3.93 -4.87
N LYS A 632 16.45 -4.37 -5.02
CA LYS A 632 15.29 -3.75 -4.34
C LYS A 632 15.40 -3.80 -2.82
N LEU A 633 15.93 -4.89 -2.26
CA LEU A 633 16.15 -5.00 -0.83
C LEU A 633 17.21 -4.00 -0.35
N VAL A 634 18.29 -3.83 -1.11
CA VAL A 634 19.31 -2.82 -0.83
C VAL A 634 18.73 -1.41 -0.98
N ASP A 635 17.94 -1.15 -2.02
CA ASP A 635 17.27 0.15 -2.23
C ASP A 635 16.42 0.53 -1.01
N ARG A 636 15.68 -0.44 -0.46
CA ARG A 636 14.94 -0.25 0.79
C ARG A 636 15.85 0.03 1.98
N ALA A 637 17.09 -0.43 1.99
CA ALA A 637 18.07 -0.25 3.06
C ALA A 637 18.91 1.03 2.94
N LEU A 638 18.87 1.71 1.79
CA LEU A 638 19.66 2.91 1.52
C LEU A 638 19.37 4.01 2.54
N GLY A 639 20.44 4.71 2.93
CA GLY A 639 20.41 5.69 4.00
C GLY A 639 20.48 5.07 5.40
N GLY A 640 20.39 3.75 5.53
CA GLY A 640 20.34 3.04 6.82
C GLY A 640 21.21 1.79 6.85
N VAL A 641 20.78 0.80 7.65
CA VAL A 641 21.48 -0.47 7.85
C VAL A 641 20.73 -1.61 7.17
N LEU A 642 21.43 -2.43 6.36
CA LEU A 642 20.97 -3.73 5.91
C LEU A 642 21.55 -4.82 6.80
N PHE A 643 20.71 -5.50 7.58
CA PHE A 643 21.10 -6.62 8.43
C PHE A 643 20.72 -7.95 7.76
N VAL A 644 21.71 -8.73 7.35
CA VAL A 644 21.52 -10.05 6.73
C VAL A 644 21.79 -11.12 7.78
N ASP A 645 20.73 -11.76 8.26
CA ASP A 645 20.84 -12.87 9.20
C ASP A 645 21.14 -14.18 8.50
N GLU A 646 21.88 -15.05 9.19
CA GLU A 646 22.42 -16.31 8.65
C GLU A 646 23.04 -16.15 7.24
N ALA A 647 23.88 -15.12 7.07
CA ALA A 647 24.40 -14.73 5.76
C ALA A 647 25.15 -15.84 5.03
N TYR A 648 25.80 -16.75 5.77
CA TYR A 648 26.45 -17.94 5.24
C TYR A 648 25.51 -18.84 4.42
N ALA A 649 24.20 -18.79 4.68
CA ALA A 649 23.20 -19.54 3.91
C ALA A 649 23.16 -19.10 2.44
N LEU A 650 23.63 -17.90 2.08
CA LEU A 650 23.75 -17.45 0.69
C LEU A 650 24.80 -18.22 -0.10
N HIS A 651 25.72 -18.91 0.55
CA HIS A 651 26.72 -19.74 -0.10
C HIS A 651 26.57 -21.19 0.34
N ASN A 652 26.02 -22.02 -0.55
CA ASN A 652 25.87 -23.45 -0.30
C ASN A 652 26.73 -24.25 -1.31
N PRO A 653 27.83 -24.89 -0.88
CA PRO A 653 28.78 -25.57 -1.77
C PRO A 653 28.32 -26.97 -2.22
N GLY A 654 26.99 -27.22 -2.28
CA GLY A 654 26.40 -28.56 -2.42
C GLY A 654 27.04 -29.46 -3.49
N TYR A 655 26.90 -30.78 -3.30
CA TYR A 655 27.49 -31.81 -4.17
C TYR A 655 27.01 -31.67 -5.63
N GLY A 656 27.85 -31.05 -6.47
CA GLY A 656 27.70 -31.00 -7.92
C GLY A 656 26.98 -29.76 -8.47
N GLY A 657 27.54 -28.56 -8.27
CA GLY A 657 27.19 -27.41 -9.13
C GLY A 657 27.10 -26.04 -8.45
N GLY A 658 27.17 -25.95 -7.13
CA GLY A 658 27.09 -24.67 -6.39
C GLY A 658 25.74 -23.96 -6.53
N ASP A 659 25.35 -23.21 -5.52
CA ASP A 659 24.14 -22.39 -5.59
C ASP A 659 24.40 -21.11 -6.42
N ALA A 660 24.14 -21.20 -7.72
CA ALA A 660 24.29 -20.10 -8.66
C ALA A 660 23.45 -18.86 -8.27
N PHE A 661 22.25 -19.08 -7.72
CA PHE A 661 21.37 -17.98 -7.32
C PHE A 661 21.89 -17.27 -6.06
N GLY A 662 22.32 -18.01 -5.04
CA GLY A 662 22.97 -17.40 -3.86
C GLY A 662 24.26 -16.66 -4.22
N SER A 663 25.05 -17.20 -5.14
CA SER A 663 26.26 -16.54 -5.65
C SER A 663 25.95 -15.22 -6.38
N GLU A 664 24.87 -15.18 -7.18
CA GLU A 664 24.37 -13.96 -7.82
C GLU A 664 23.92 -12.90 -6.80
N ALA A 665 23.24 -13.32 -5.72
CA ALA A 665 22.87 -12.43 -4.61
C ALA A 665 24.10 -11.82 -3.94
N VAL A 666 25.12 -12.63 -3.63
CA VAL A 666 26.38 -12.17 -3.01
C VAL A 666 27.10 -11.18 -3.91
N GLN A 667 27.20 -11.46 -5.21
CA GLN A 667 27.83 -10.54 -6.17
C GLN A 667 27.08 -9.21 -6.26
N THR A 668 25.75 -9.25 -6.29
CA THR A 668 24.92 -8.05 -6.30
C THR A 668 25.09 -7.25 -5.01
N LEU A 669 25.09 -7.92 -3.85
CA LEU A 669 25.30 -7.30 -2.55
C LEU A 669 26.69 -6.64 -2.46
N LEU A 670 27.75 -7.31 -2.92
CA LEU A 670 29.11 -6.77 -2.93
C LEU A 670 29.23 -5.54 -3.83
N LYS A 671 28.61 -5.57 -5.01
CA LYS A 671 28.58 -4.43 -5.92
C LYS A 671 27.88 -3.23 -5.27
N ARG A 672 26.68 -3.45 -4.71
CA ARG A 672 25.91 -2.39 -4.05
C ARG A 672 26.58 -1.87 -2.78
N ALA A 673 27.24 -2.73 -2.01
CA ALA A 673 28.04 -2.33 -0.85
C ALA A 673 29.20 -1.40 -1.24
N GLU A 674 29.76 -1.54 -2.45
CA GLU A 674 30.77 -0.60 -2.97
C GLU A 674 30.13 0.69 -3.52
N ASP A 675 29.12 0.54 -4.38
CA ASP A 675 28.52 1.66 -5.11
C ASP A 675 27.78 2.63 -4.17
N ASP A 676 27.16 2.14 -3.09
CA ASP A 676 26.38 2.91 -2.12
C ASP A 676 27.09 3.07 -0.75
N ARG A 677 28.41 2.87 -0.68
CA ARG A 677 29.19 2.81 0.58
C ARG A 677 29.13 4.09 1.44
N ASP A 678 28.76 5.21 0.86
CA ASP A 678 28.62 6.52 1.50
C ASP A 678 27.29 6.70 2.24
N ARG A 679 26.33 5.81 1.99
CA ARG A 679 24.97 5.90 2.55
C ARG A 679 24.36 4.56 2.95
N LEU A 680 25.12 3.47 2.91
CA LEU A 680 24.69 2.13 3.28
C LEU A 680 25.67 1.47 4.25
N VAL A 681 25.14 0.94 5.34
CA VAL A 681 25.85 0.01 6.24
C VAL A 681 25.28 -1.38 6.00
N VAL A 682 26.14 -2.39 5.92
CA VAL A 682 25.72 -3.80 5.74
C VAL A 682 26.29 -4.61 6.89
N VAL A 683 25.43 -5.35 7.58
CA VAL A 683 25.81 -6.21 8.70
C VAL A 683 25.49 -7.65 8.30
N LEU A 684 26.52 -8.50 8.22
CA LEU A 684 26.37 -9.93 7.97
C LEU A 684 26.42 -10.68 9.29
N ALA A 685 25.36 -11.37 9.65
CA ALA A 685 25.25 -12.11 10.91
C ALA A 685 25.26 -13.63 10.69
N GLY A 686 25.85 -14.37 11.63
CA GLY A 686 25.82 -15.83 11.63
C GLY A 686 26.71 -16.46 12.70
N TYR A 687 26.81 -17.78 12.65
CA TYR A 687 27.68 -18.56 13.54
C TYR A 687 29.16 -18.36 13.17
N PRO A 688 30.09 -18.38 14.14
CA PRO A 688 31.50 -18.07 13.89
C PRO A 688 32.15 -18.92 12.78
N ALA A 689 32.04 -20.25 12.85
CA ALA A 689 32.70 -21.16 11.91
C ALA A 689 32.10 -21.08 10.49
N GLU A 690 30.80 -20.89 10.39
CA GLU A 690 30.04 -20.73 9.15
C GLU A 690 30.40 -19.41 8.47
N MET A 691 30.50 -18.33 9.25
CA MET A 691 30.88 -17.02 8.75
C MET A 691 32.35 -16.99 8.30
N ASP A 692 33.26 -17.68 8.99
CA ASP A 692 34.63 -17.83 8.53
C ASP A 692 34.71 -18.53 7.18
N ARG A 693 33.96 -19.62 7.00
CA ARG A 693 33.85 -20.33 5.71
C ARG A 693 33.23 -19.45 4.63
N PHE A 694 32.19 -18.69 4.96
CA PHE A 694 31.51 -17.80 4.02
C PHE A 694 32.41 -16.66 3.55
N LEU A 695 33.12 -16.00 4.46
CA LEU A 695 34.04 -14.92 4.12
C LEU A 695 35.25 -15.43 3.32
N ALA A 696 35.71 -16.66 3.59
CA ALA A 696 36.78 -17.30 2.83
C ALA A 696 36.35 -17.73 1.41
N SER A 697 35.05 -17.82 1.12
CA SER A 697 34.56 -18.25 -0.19
C SER A 697 34.77 -17.21 -1.29
N ASN A 698 34.95 -15.93 -0.92
CA ASN A 698 35.13 -14.84 -1.87
C ASN A 698 36.03 -13.72 -1.30
N ALA A 699 37.12 -13.39 -2.00
CA ALA A 699 38.03 -12.32 -1.59
C ALA A 699 37.36 -10.93 -1.46
N GLY A 700 36.29 -10.69 -2.22
CA GLY A 700 35.45 -9.49 -2.13
C GLY A 700 34.71 -9.36 -0.80
N LEU A 701 34.28 -10.49 -0.20
CA LEU A 701 33.68 -10.50 1.14
C LEU A 701 34.72 -10.19 2.20
N ALA A 702 35.86 -10.89 2.20
CA ALA A 702 36.92 -10.71 3.19
C ALA A 702 37.49 -9.27 3.21
N SER A 703 37.57 -8.62 2.04
CA SER A 703 38.08 -7.24 1.93
C SER A 703 37.10 -6.18 2.42
N ARG A 704 35.79 -6.32 2.12
CA ARG A 704 34.76 -5.31 2.46
C ARG A 704 34.16 -5.50 3.86
N PHE A 705 34.17 -6.72 4.38
CA PHE A 705 33.61 -7.10 5.67
C PHE A 705 34.72 -7.52 6.65
N ASN A 706 35.65 -6.59 6.92
CA ASN A 706 36.83 -6.84 7.74
C ASN A 706 36.65 -6.45 9.22
N ILE A 707 35.60 -5.71 9.57
CA ILE A 707 35.27 -5.39 10.97
C ILE A 707 34.38 -6.50 11.53
N ARG A 708 34.91 -7.26 12.48
CA ARG A 708 34.22 -8.38 13.12
C ARG A 708 33.87 -8.05 14.56
N ILE A 709 32.60 -8.22 14.91
CA ILE A 709 32.09 -8.10 16.28
C ILE A 709 31.69 -9.49 16.76
N ALA A 710 32.36 -9.96 17.82
CA ALA A 710 32.11 -11.27 18.41
C ALA A 710 31.08 -11.18 19.53
N PHE A 711 30.02 -11.98 19.42
CA PHE A 711 28.94 -12.08 20.39
C PHE A 711 29.09 -13.40 21.15
N PRO A 712 29.67 -13.38 22.37
CA PRO A 712 29.80 -14.59 23.18
C PRO A 712 28.44 -15.07 23.69
N SER A 713 28.37 -16.35 24.05
CA SER A 713 27.25 -16.91 24.81
C SER A 713 27.15 -16.23 26.16
N TYR A 714 25.93 -16.10 26.69
CA TYR A 714 25.72 -15.52 28.01
C TYR A 714 26.11 -16.51 29.11
N THR A 715 26.64 -15.98 30.21
CA THR A 715 26.87 -16.70 31.45
C THR A 715 25.55 -17.00 32.17
N PRO A 716 25.51 -18.00 33.08
CA PRO A 716 24.33 -18.27 33.89
C PRO A 716 23.79 -17.04 34.62
N GLU A 717 24.68 -16.23 35.18
CA GLU A 717 24.34 -14.99 35.90
C GLU A 717 23.72 -13.94 34.96
N GLU A 718 24.27 -13.78 33.76
CA GLU A 718 23.72 -12.88 32.74
C GLU A 718 22.34 -13.36 32.26
N LEU A 719 22.14 -14.67 32.07
CA LEU A 719 20.84 -15.23 31.68
C LEU A 719 19.78 -15.04 32.78
N THR A 720 20.14 -15.23 34.05
CA THR A 720 19.25 -14.93 35.19
C THR A 720 18.88 -13.46 35.19
N ALA A 721 19.86 -12.56 35.06
CA ALA A 721 19.58 -11.12 35.02
C ALA A 721 18.70 -10.75 33.82
N ILE A 722 18.91 -11.37 32.65
CA ILE A 722 18.04 -11.16 31.47
C ILE A 722 16.61 -11.57 31.78
N ALA A 723 16.38 -12.73 32.40
CA ALA A 723 15.04 -13.17 32.78
C ALA A 723 14.39 -12.20 33.76
N GLU A 724 15.14 -11.71 34.76
CA GLU A 724 14.66 -10.73 35.74
C GLU A 724 14.28 -9.40 35.10
N THR A 725 15.14 -8.83 34.23
CA THR A 725 14.83 -7.59 33.51
C THR A 725 13.64 -7.73 32.58
N VAL A 726 13.46 -8.89 31.93
CA VAL A 726 12.28 -9.15 31.09
C VAL A 726 11.01 -9.20 31.96
N ALA A 727 11.07 -9.81 33.15
CA ALA A 727 9.94 -9.84 34.09
C ALA A 727 9.60 -8.45 34.61
N GLU A 728 10.59 -7.67 35.04
CA GLU A 728 10.38 -6.29 35.50
C GLU A 728 9.73 -5.41 34.42
N GLY A 729 10.13 -5.60 33.15
CA GLY A 729 9.57 -4.88 32.01
C GLY A 729 8.08 -5.14 31.75
N THR A 730 7.56 -6.30 32.18
CA THR A 730 6.11 -6.62 32.10
C THR A 730 5.37 -6.36 33.42
N GLY A 731 6.07 -5.89 34.46
CA GLY A 731 5.52 -5.70 35.80
C GLY A 731 5.42 -7.00 36.61
N ASP A 732 6.10 -8.07 36.15
CA ASP A 732 6.16 -9.36 36.81
C ASP A 732 7.43 -9.48 37.69
N ALA A 733 7.43 -10.44 38.60
CA ALA A 733 8.59 -10.72 39.44
C ALA A 733 8.73 -12.21 39.71
N PHE A 734 9.95 -12.67 39.96
CA PHE A 734 10.23 -14.00 40.48
C PHE A 734 10.27 -13.97 42.01
N ASP A 735 9.77 -15.02 42.66
CA ASP A 735 10.08 -15.26 44.07
C ASP A 735 11.53 -15.78 44.23
N ASP A 736 12.03 -15.82 45.47
CA ASP A 736 13.41 -16.23 45.73
C ASP A 736 13.71 -17.69 45.35
N SER A 737 12.69 -18.57 45.43
CA SER A 737 12.83 -19.97 45.04
C SER A 737 12.88 -20.16 43.53
N ALA A 738 12.13 -19.36 42.78
CA ALA A 738 12.12 -19.30 41.33
C ALA A 738 13.45 -18.77 40.79
N ARG A 739 14.00 -17.71 41.42
CA ARG A 739 15.34 -17.19 41.08
C ARG A 739 16.42 -18.24 41.25
N GLU A 740 16.38 -18.99 42.34
CA GLU A 740 17.34 -20.05 42.61
C GLU A 740 17.24 -21.19 41.58
N ASP A 741 16.02 -21.57 41.18
CA ASP A 741 15.84 -22.57 40.13
C ASP A 741 16.29 -22.04 38.75
N LEU A 742 16.07 -20.76 38.43
CA LEU A 742 16.62 -20.15 37.21
C LEU A 742 18.14 -20.25 37.17
N ARG A 743 18.83 -19.93 38.28
CA ARG A 743 20.31 -20.05 38.36
C ARG A 743 20.77 -21.49 38.13
N ARG A 744 20.08 -22.48 38.71
CA ARG A 744 20.41 -23.90 38.53
C ARG A 744 20.17 -24.36 37.09
N ILE A 745 19.04 -23.99 36.51
CA ILE A 745 18.68 -24.34 35.12
C ILE A 745 19.72 -23.74 34.16
N PHE A 746 20.00 -22.44 34.28
CA PHE A 746 20.97 -21.77 33.42
C PHE A 746 22.40 -22.29 33.63
N GLY A 747 22.80 -22.56 34.88
CA GLY A 747 24.06 -23.23 35.18
C GLY A 747 24.18 -24.57 34.46
N TYR A 748 23.17 -25.42 34.58
CA TYR A 748 23.14 -26.74 33.94
C TYR A 748 23.24 -26.67 32.41
N VAL A 749 22.45 -25.82 31.74
CA VAL A 749 22.47 -25.73 30.27
C VAL A 749 23.75 -25.08 29.73
N CYS A 750 24.38 -24.17 30.49
CA CYS A 750 25.66 -23.59 30.14
C CYS A 750 26.80 -24.61 30.31
N ASP A 751 26.86 -25.31 31.45
CA ASP A 751 27.88 -26.34 31.72
C ASP A 751 27.79 -27.52 30.72
N SER A 752 26.57 -27.85 30.28
CA SER A 752 26.32 -28.88 29.27
C SER A 752 26.58 -28.42 27.83
N GLY A 753 26.83 -27.12 27.60
CA GLY A 753 27.04 -26.53 26.28
C GLY A 753 25.78 -26.38 25.42
N TRP A 754 24.59 -26.61 25.97
CA TRP A 754 23.31 -26.58 25.24
C TRP A 754 22.77 -25.17 25.02
N ILE A 755 23.30 -24.17 25.73
CA ILE A 755 22.77 -22.80 25.67
C ILE A 755 22.81 -22.19 24.26
N ASP A 756 23.80 -22.57 23.45
CA ASP A 756 23.93 -22.10 22.07
C ASP A 756 22.85 -22.67 21.14
N GLU A 757 22.45 -23.92 21.38
CA GLU A 757 21.37 -24.59 20.64
C GLU A 757 19.99 -24.08 21.08
N LEU A 758 19.83 -23.83 22.39
CA LEU A 758 18.61 -23.30 22.98
C LEU A 758 18.37 -21.82 22.63
N GLY A 759 19.42 -21.10 22.24
CA GLY A 759 19.32 -19.72 21.77
C GLY A 759 19.50 -18.66 22.84
N ASN A 760 20.37 -18.89 23.85
CA ASN A 760 20.88 -17.86 24.76
C ASN A 760 19.77 -16.96 25.37
N GLY A 761 19.82 -15.63 25.17
CA GLY A 761 18.82 -14.71 25.73
C GLY A 761 17.40 -14.96 25.21
N ARG A 762 17.25 -15.58 24.03
CA ARG A 762 15.94 -16.05 23.53
C ARG A 762 15.41 -17.17 24.42
N PHE A 763 16.27 -18.11 24.84
CA PHE A 763 15.90 -19.16 25.78
C PHE A 763 15.44 -18.60 27.13
N ALA A 764 16.19 -17.65 27.71
CA ALA A 764 15.82 -17.00 28.97
C ALA A 764 14.43 -16.33 28.88
N ARG A 765 14.17 -15.61 27.79
CA ARG A 765 12.86 -14.99 27.54
C ARG A 765 11.75 -16.03 27.34
N SER A 766 11.98 -17.05 26.54
CA SER A 766 10.99 -18.11 26.30
C SER A 766 10.68 -18.91 27.56
N LEU A 767 11.67 -19.14 28.42
CA LEU A 767 11.49 -19.79 29.71
C LEU A 767 10.61 -18.93 30.63
N PHE A 768 10.85 -17.62 30.70
CA PHE A 768 9.99 -16.69 31.44
C PHE A 768 8.56 -16.65 30.90
N GLU A 769 8.36 -16.46 29.60
CA GLU A 769 7.03 -16.42 28.97
C GLU A 769 6.22 -17.70 29.26
N LYS A 770 6.91 -18.85 29.25
CA LYS A 770 6.32 -20.15 29.57
C LYS A 770 6.03 -20.28 31.08
N ALA A 771 6.89 -19.75 31.95
CA ALA A 771 6.65 -19.71 33.39
C ALA A 771 5.43 -18.82 33.74
N CYS A 772 5.27 -17.66 33.09
CA CYS A 772 4.06 -16.85 33.24
C CYS A 772 2.80 -17.60 32.78
N SER A 773 2.88 -18.36 31.69
CA SER A 773 1.75 -19.19 31.24
C SER A 773 1.34 -20.23 32.29
N HIS A 774 2.32 -20.85 32.97
CA HIS A 774 2.05 -21.81 34.06
C HIS A 774 1.53 -21.13 35.33
N ARG A 775 2.07 -19.94 35.66
CA ARG A 775 1.51 -19.09 36.73
C ARG A 775 0.05 -18.77 36.47
N ASP A 776 -0.30 -18.35 35.25
CA ASP A 776 -1.68 -17.97 34.91
C ASP A 776 -2.65 -19.16 35.07
N VAL A 777 -2.21 -20.37 34.69
CA VAL A 777 -2.97 -21.61 34.92
C VAL A 777 -3.14 -21.87 36.41
N ARG A 778 -2.05 -21.84 37.19
CA ARG A 778 -2.06 -22.04 38.64
C ARG A 778 -3.00 -21.05 39.35
N VAL A 779 -2.89 -19.76 39.03
CA VAL A 779 -3.71 -18.70 39.65
C VAL A 779 -5.18 -18.85 39.26
N ALA A 780 -5.47 -19.20 38.01
CA ALA A 780 -6.84 -19.44 37.56
C ALA A 780 -7.49 -20.65 38.25
N GLU A 781 -6.73 -21.72 38.49
CA GLU A 781 -7.23 -22.95 39.13
C GLU A 781 -7.34 -22.84 40.65
N GLU A 782 -6.37 -22.21 41.31
CA GLU A 782 -6.29 -22.16 42.78
C GLU A 782 -7.04 -20.96 43.39
N LEU A 783 -6.99 -19.80 42.74
CA LEU A 783 -7.47 -18.53 43.30
C LEU A 783 -8.66 -17.94 42.53
N GLY A 784 -8.73 -18.13 41.21
CA GLY A 784 -9.82 -17.61 40.37
C GLY A 784 -10.07 -16.11 40.61
N ASP A 785 -11.33 -15.74 40.83
CA ASP A 785 -11.75 -14.33 41.07
C ASP A 785 -11.22 -13.75 42.39
N SER A 786 -10.61 -14.56 43.27
CA SER A 786 -10.03 -14.10 44.54
C SER A 786 -8.55 -13.72 44.46
N ALA A 787 -7.93 -13.84 43.28
CA ALA A 787 -6.52 -13.53 43.07
C ALA A 787 -6.19 -12.05 43.34
N THR A 788 -5.08 -11.81 44.04
CA THR A 788 -4.56 -10.46 44.29
C THR A 788 -3.62 -10.02 43.15
N ALA A 789 -3.30 -8.72 43.09
CA ALA A 789 -2.32 -8.21 42.13
C ALA A 789 -0.93 -8.86 42.29
N ALA A 790 -0.55 -9.25 43.50
CA ALA A 790 0.70 -9.97 43.75
C ALA A 790 0.66 -11.39 43.18
N ASP A 791 -0.47 -12.09 43.30
CA ASP A 791 -0.63 -13.45 42.76
C ASP A 791 -0.56 -13.46 41.23
N LEU A 792 -1.11 -12.41 40.59
CA LEU A 792 -1.12 -12.26 39.14
C LEU A 792 0.25 -11.87 38.54
N THR A 793 1.21 -11.43 39.36
CA THR A 793 2.52 -10.92 38.90
C THR A 793 3.71 -11.75 39.41
N LEU A 794 3.53 -12.57 40.44
CA LEU A 794 4.59 -13.37 41.04
C LEU A 794 4.72 -14.76 40.41
N VAL A 795 5.88 -15.05 39.84
CA VAL A 795 6.28 -16.36 39.28
C VAL A 795 7.02 -17.17 40.34
N THR A 796 6.57 -18.41 40.54
CA THR A 796 7.09 -19.31 41.58
C THR A 796 8.01 -20.40 41.01
N SER A 797 8.74 -21.09 41.89
CA SER A 797 9.61 -22.22 41.54
C SER A 797 8.88 -23.31 40.74
N ALA A 798 7.63 -23.63 41.10
CA ALA A 798 6.84 -24.63 40.39
C ALA A 798 6.58 -24.23 38.93
N ASP A 799 6.25 -22.95 38.71
CA ASP A 799 5.97 -22.38 37.39
C ASP A 799 7.23 -22.46 36.50
N VAL A 800 8.41 -22.14 37.04
CA VAL A 800 9.70 -22.20 36.33
C VAL A 800 10.10 -23.63 35.97
N ARG A 801 9.92 -24.60 36.89
CA ARG A 801 10.27 -26.01 36.64
C ARG A 801 9.39 -26.62 35.55
N GLN A 802 8.08 -26.39 35.62
CA GLN A 802 7.14 -26.83 34.59
C GLN A 802 7.43 -26.19 33.23
N ALA A 803 7.83 -24.92 33.22
CA ALA A 803 8.26 -24.24 32.01
C ALA A 803 9.50 -24.89 31.39
N TYR A 804 10.50 -25.21 32.21
CA TYR A 804 11.72 -25.86 31.75
C TYR A 804 11.47 -27.25 31.18
N GLU A 805 10.66 -28.06 31.86
CA GLU A 805 10.25 -29.39 31.36
C GLU A 805 9.58 -29.31 29.99
N GLU A 806 8.68 -28.33 29.79
CA GLU A 806 8.00 -28.18 28.50
C GLU A 806 8.94 -27.69 27.39
N VAL A 807 9.83 -26.75 27.69
CA VAL A 807 10.75 -26.19 26.69
C VAL A 807 11.81 -27.21 26.27
N THR A 808 12.15 -28.17 27.14
CA THR A 808 13.17 -29.21 26.87
C THR A 808 12.60 -30.54 26.35
N GLN A 809 11.29 -30.75 26.38
CA GLN A 809 10.62 -31.94 25.81
C GLN A 809 10.23 -31.82 24.32
N ARG A 810 10.53 -30.69 23.68
CA ARG A 810 10.43 -30.51 22.21
C ARG A 810 11.72 -30.87 21.53
#